data_AF-A0A560EXT1-F1
#
_entry.id   AF-A0A560EXT1-F1
#
_cell.length_a   1.000
_cell.length_b   1.000
_cell.length_c   1.000
_cell.angle_alpha   90.00
_cell.angle_beta   90.00
_cell.angle_gamma   90.00
#
_symmetry.space_group_name_H-M   'P 1'
#
loop_
_entity.id
_entity.type
_entity.pdbx_description
1 polymer ?
#
loop_
_entity_poly.entity_id
_entity_poly.type
_entity_poly.pdbx_seq_one_letter_code
_entity_poly.pdbx_strand_id
1 'polypeptide(L)'
;MSARSKPFQAATVKAATVALSGGNPLRRFLVADEVGLGKTVVARDTLAALASKVRKFTVYYITSGLKVADQNKVELLRFLEKDEAKDALSVIDRVGLIPFEEKRKGKLRLYAFTPTTSFSSSQRLYGGKAVERAFIKLLLDELYPGLTAAFPEGYVEYGATSGWRWACEEAQGKFDNVSALFKAAYGRALRAEFGKPARENILHAIDTSKHGQSLGRMRKALAQAALDSAPPDLVIFDEFQCYRELLNAGADNPQARQLLAGTDGGTPPPILLLSATPYRFYAERWESGSGAAPHVEFFEIIEFLGGSAVRAEAESQFRRFGDLLHLIGHLPPDSRTAAIQEAQALKHHLEALLTPLMSRTERPVSDHAGEPAPPSVRIEPHDLDVYRHFTDHVSPKLAGSAIAYWLSVPLPAQALGDRYQISRDIDFPATRSVPRLGVTNCFKPPKEGWGSAKLRALNGLVPTEALALPWVLPSLTWWAPSGPWAKVTQSPKMLIFSRFRATPQSLAALVSLEVERKCVAKSNLPYAAAWKKRHLNPKPNQGPTLALFHPSPFLIRAVEPLDVKGKAAIKQIRARARQQIIQALPPSIAPEAPNARSNRRRKPAWAILAAIERAQKAPLAREFAAVQKNWGRVAPKDATLQTLLKQRQEAEAITWLSRWELDALVDMALGAPGVVTGRALSRHLPELFDYQEQHFARLVRFCWTRLRTYLDRPVFWSILPGEDATQKYQNACVDGCLEAVLDEHFWLRKSKVNPDGLIEDLSAALAANVGTFGFKGAKKKDKIRIRCHAAVPFGGTETETHRQDHDVNEPPPARSEEIRSAFNTPFWPHVLATTSVGQEGLDFHSWCDRLGHWDLCSSPVDLEQREGRVQRFGGLTVRQPLARKLGEQALAQARGQASSPWDIIARDADKAFADDKTGLSPWWAMEGAELKRHLFALPQSRDIDRFAKLRTQRLLYRLALGQPDQEDLVDLLTHHDVETTRSLQALTLDLSAFSRQKHRDE
;
A
#
# COMPACT_ATOMS: atom_id res chain seq x y z
N MET A 1 -3.46 -20.48 -3.18
CA MET A 1 -4.46 -20.33 -2.09
C MET A 1 -4.64 -18.85 -1.79
N SER A 2 -5.85 -18.31 -1.95
CA SER A 2 -6.19 -16.93 -1.58
C SER A 2 -6.15 -16.73 -0.06
N ALA A 3 -6.04 -15.49 0.42
CA ALA A 3 -6.23 -15.19 1.84
C ALA A 3 -7.66 -15.59 2.25
N ARG A 4 -7.78 -16.63 3.07
CA ARG A 4 -9.07 -17.08 3.61
C ARG A 4 -9.69 -15.99 4.47
N SER A 5 -11.00 -15.78 4.32
CA SER A 5 -11.74 -14.92 5.24
C SER A 5 -11.60 -15.45 6.67
N LYS A 6 -11.40 -14.54 7.62
CA LYS A 6 -11.41 -14.82 9.05
C LYS A 6 -12.85 -14.87 9.57
N PRO A 7 -13.11 -15.45 10.76
CA PRO A 7 -14.47 -15.72 11.23
C PRO A 7 -15.41 -14.50 11.17
N PHE A 8 -14.94 -13.32 11.59
CA PHE A 8 -15.77 -12.11 11.52
C PHE A 8 -16.08 -11.68 10.08
N GLN A 9 -15.11 -11.78 9.17
CA GLN A 9 -15.30 -11.48 7.75
C GLN A 9 -16.31 -12.44 7.13
N ALA A 10 -16.23 -13.73 7.47
CA ALA A 10 -17.18 -14.74 7.00
C ALA A 10 -18.61 -14.46 7.51
N ALA A 11 -18.76 -14.00 8.75
CA ALA A 11 -20.05 -13.55 9.27
C ALA A 11 -20.58 -12.34 8.51
N THR A 12 -19.73 -11.34 8.22
CA THR A 12 -20.11 -10.19 7.38
C THR A 12 -20.51 -10.61 5.97
N VAL A 13 -19.77 -11.54 5.34
CA VAL A 13 -20.11 -12.08 4.01
C VAL A 13 -21.48 -12.75 4.02
N LYS A 14 -21.80 -13.53 5.07
CA LYS A 14 -23.11 -14.15 5.22
C LYS A 14 -24.21 -13.10 5.34
N ALA A 15 -24.03 -12.08 6.18
CA ALA A 15 -24.99 -10.99 6.35
C ALA A 15 -25.22 -10.22 5.04
N ALA A 16 -24.15 -9.82 4.36
CA ALA A 16 -24.21 -9.14 3.07
C ALA A 16 -24.93 -9.99 2.01
N THR A 17 -24.57 -11.28 1.90
CA THR A 17 -25.19 -12.19 0.93
C THR A 17 -26.70 -12.33 1.16
N VAL A 18 -27.14 -12.43 2.43
CA VAL A 18 -28.56 -12.49 2.79
C VAL A 18 -29.28 -11.20 2.39
N ALA A 19 -28.74 -10.03 2.75
CA ALA A 19 -29.34 -8.74 2.41
C ALA A 19 -29.48 -8.54 0.89
N LEU A 20 -28.41 -8.82 0.14
CA LEU A 20 -28.34 -8.64 -1.33
C LEU A 20 -29.22 -9.65 -2.11
N SER A 21 -29.49 -10.82 -1.51
CA SER A 21 -30.35 -11.87 -2.09
C SER A 21 -31.85 -11.68 -1.81
N GLY A 22 -32.25 -10.57 -1.17
CA GLY A 22 -33.66 -10.25 -0.89
C GLY A 22 -34.02 -10.18 0.59
N GLY A 23 -33.09 -10.42 1.51
CA GLY A 23 -33.29 -10.18 2.94
C GLY A 23 -33.45 -8.70 3.29
N ASN A 24 -32.96 -7.80 2.42
CA ASN A 24 -33.31 -6.39 2.40
C ASN A 24 -34.17 -6.13 1.14
N PRO A 25 -35.39 -5.55 1.24
CA PRO A 25 -36.22 -5.22 0.08
C PRO A 25 -35.53 -4.35 -0.97
N LEU A 26 -34.63 -3.46 -0.56
CA LEU A 26 -33.85 -2.61 -1.47
C LEU A 26 -32.57 -3.29 -1.99
N ARG A 27 -32.24 -4.50 -1.51
CA ARG A 27 -31.04 -5.28 -1.87
C ARG A 27 -29.74 -4.49 -1.73
N ARG A 28 -29.63 -3.72 -0.64
CA ARG A 28 -28.48 -2.87 -0.33
C ARG A 28 -27.83 -3.34 0.96
N PHE A 29 -26.50 -3.26 1.03
CA PHE A 29 -25.77 -3.57 2.25
C PHE A 29 -24.51 -2.71 2.38
N LEU A 30 -24.24 -2.21 3.59
CA LEU A 30 -23.04 -1.44 3.89
C LEU A 30 -22.06 -2.24 4.74
N VAL A 31 -20.81 -2.35 4.27
CA VAL A 31 -19.68 -2.85 5.06
C VAL A 31 -18.89 -1.64 5.54
N ALA A 32 -19.11 -1.30 6.81
CA ALA A 32 -18.53 -0.16 7.49
C ALA A 32 -17.33 -0.49 8.38
N ASP A 33 -16.76 -1.70 8.26
CA ASP A 33 -15.64 -2.16 9.07
C ASP A 33 -14.46 -1.17 9.09
N GLU A 34 -13.78 -1.06 10.24
CA GLU A 34 -12.63 -0.17 10.46
C GLU A 34 -11.53 -0.35 9.38
N VAL A 35 -10.75 0.70 9.13
CA VAL A 35 -9.64 0.66 8.18
C VAL A 35 -8.68 -0.49 8.53
N GLY A 36 -8.33 -1.30 7.52
CA GLY A 36 -7.39 -2.41 7.68
C GLY A 36 -8.00 -3.77 8.00
N LEU A 37 -9.31 -3.88 8.20
CA LEU A 37 -10.01 -5.14 8.48
C LEU A 37 -10.37 -5.98 7.24
N GLY A 38 -9.99 -5.55 6.03
CA GLY A 38 -10.11 -6.36 4.82
C GLY A 38 -11.48 -6.30 4.13
N LYS A 39 -12.09 -5.10 3.99
CA LYS A 39 -13.35 -4.90 3.25
C LYS A 39 -13.34 -5.48 1.82
N THR A 40 -12.21 -5.40 1.12
CA THR A 40 -12.06 -6.01 -0.21
C THR A 40 -12.16 -7.54 -0.17
N VAL A 41 -11.70 -8.19 0.92
CA VAL A 41 -11.86 -9.65 1.12
C VAL A 41 -13.34 -9.99 1.33
N VAL A 42 -14.06 -9.20 2.13
CA VAL A 42 -15.51 -9.34 2.32
C VAL A 42 -16.24 -9.17 0.98
N ALA A 43 -15.88 -8.16 0.19
CA ALA A 43 -16.47 -7.91 -1.12
C ALA A 43 -16.20 -9.04 -2.11
N ARG A 44 -14.95 -9.56 -2.15
CA ARG A 44 -14.55 -10.71 -2.96
C ARG A 44 -15.38 -11.95 -2.63
N ASP A 45 -15.50 -12.30 -1.36
CA ASP A 45 -16.20 -13.52 -0.93
C ASP A 45 -17.73 -13.37 -1.07
N THR A 46 -18.26 -12.16 -0.89
CA THR A 46 -19.68 -11.84 -1.19
C THR A 46 -19.95 -11.96 -2.69
N LEU A 47 -19.06 -11.44 -3.53
CA LEU A 47 -19.12 -11.59 -4.99
C LEU A 47 -19.10 -13.07 -5.38
N ALA A 48 -18.18 -13.86 -4.82
CA ALA A 48 -18.08 -15.29 -5.09
C ALA A 48 -19.39 -16.02 -4.71
N ALA A 49 -19.96 -15.72 -3.54
CA ALA A 49 -21.21 -16.31 -3.08
C ALA A 49 -22.40 -15.99 -4.00
N LEU A 50 -22.51 -14.75 -4.49
CA LEU A 50 -23.58 -14.34 -5.41
C LEU A 50 -23.38 -14.90 -6.82
N ALA A 51 -22.16 -14.83 -7.36
CA ALA A 51 -21.85 -15.29 -8.71
C ALA A 51 -22.01 -16.80 -8.89
N SER A 52 -21.82 -17.59 -7.83
CA SER A 52 -21.98 -19.06 -7.87
C SER A 52 -23.39 -19.52 -8.29
N LYS A 53 -24.41 -18.67 -8.11
CA LYS A 53 -25.82 -19.00 -8.36
C LYS A 53 -26.29 -18.69 -9.79
N VAL A 54 -25.45 -18.06 -10.62
CA VAL A 54 -25.89 -17.49 -11.91
C VAL A 54 -24.97 -17.93 -13.06
N ARG A 55 -25.55 -18.19 -14.23
CA ARG A 55 -24.80 -18.62 -15.43
C ARG A 55 -23.93 -17.52 -16.04
N LYS A 56 -24.39 -16.27 -15.97
CA LYS A 56 -23.68 -15.05 -16.41
C LYS A 56 -23.82 -14.00 -15.32
N PHE A 57 -22.72 -13.37 -14.93
CA PHE A 57 -22.69 -12.40 -13.84
C PHE A 57 -21.82 -11.19 -14.22
N THR A 58 -22.40 -10.00 -14.16
CA THR A 58 -21.80 -8.73 -14.53
C THR A 58 -21.64 -7.86 -13.29
N VAL A 59 -20.40 -7.44 -13.00
CA VAL A 59 -20.07 -6.63 -11.81
C VAL A 59 -19.59 -5.26 -12.24
N TYR A 60 -20.21 -4.21 -11.69
CA TYR A 60 -19.70 -2.85 -11.77
C TYR A 60 -19.02 -2.48 -10.47
N TYR A 61 -17.69 -2.38 -10.51
CA TYR A 61 -16.87 -1.94 -9.41
C TYR A 61 -16.53 -0.46 -9.58
N ILE A 62 -17.04 0.38 -8.70
CA ILE A 62 -16.92 1.84 -8.78
C ILE A 62 -16.00 2.31 -7.65
N THR A 63 -15.00 3.13 -8.01
CA THR A 63 -13.92 3.54 -7.10
C THR A 63 -13.61 5.03 -7.22
N SER A 64 -13.01 5.60 -6.17
CA SER A 64 -12.56 7.00 -6.11
C SER A 64 -11.52 7.36 -7.19
N GLY A 65 -10.76 6.37 -7.69
CA GLY A 65 -9.80 6.59 -8.77
C GLY A 65 -9.16 5.31 -9.31
N LEU A 66 -8.57 5.41 -10.51
CA LEU A 66 -7.97 4.28 -11.23
C LEU A 66 -6.90 3.52 -10.42
N LYS A 67 -6.16 4.22 -9.54
CA LYS A 67 -5.13 3.61 -8.69
C LYS A 67 -5.74 2.59 -7.71
N VAL A 68 -6.87 2.93 -7.09
CA VAL A 68 -7.59 2.04 -6.16
C VAL A 68 -8.19 0.87 -6.93
N ALA A 69 -8.80 1.16 -8.09
CA ALA A 69 -9.31 0.13 -9.00
C ALA A 69 -8.25 -0.89 -9.41
N ASP A 70 -7.06 -0.44 -9.83
CA ASP A 70 -5.97 -1.32 -10.26
C ASP A 70 -5.50 -2.27 -9.15
N GLN A 71 -5.49 -1.80 -7.90
CA GLN A 71 -5.12 -2.62 -6.75
C GLN A 71 -6.19 -3.67 -6.43
N ASN A 72 -7.45 -3.25 -6.35
CA ASN A 72 -8.51 -4.07 -5.75
C ASN A 72 -9.17 -5.02 -6.76
N LYS A 73 -9.17 -4.70 -8.07
CA LYS A 73 -9.82 -5.53 -9.10
C LYS A 73 -9.28 -6.96 -9.19
N VAL A 74 -7.97 -7.14 -8.98
CA VAL A 74 -7.33 -8.46 -8.98
C VAL A 74 -7.71 -9.25 -7.72
N GLU A 75 -7.74 -8.58 -6.57
CA GLU A 75 -8.14 -9.23 -5.31
C GLU A 75 -9.61 -9.67 -5.34
N LEU A 76 -10.50 -8.86 -5.94
CA LEU A 76 -11.92 -9.21 -6.11
C LEU A 76 -12.14 -10.49 -6.93
N LEU A 77 -11.20 -10.87 -7.81
CA LEU A 77 -11.32 -12.06 -8.67
C LEU A 77 -10.48 -13.24 -8.20
N ARG A 78 -9.82 -13.13 -7.04
CA ARG A 78 -8.82 -14.12 -6.58
C ARG A 78 -9.39 -15.46 -6.11
N PHE A 79 -10.72 -15.57 -6.07
CA PHE A 79 -11.39 -16.86 -5.86
C PHE A 79 -11.46 -17.70 -7.16
N LEU A 80 -11.11 -17.12 -8.32
CA LEU A 80 -11.01 -17.81 -9.59
C LEU A 80 -9.59 -18.30 -9.87
N GLU A 81 -9.47 -19.30 -10.75
CA GLU A 81 -8.19 -19.71 -11.32
C GLU A 81 -7.57 -18.59 -12.18
N LYS A 82 -6.24 -18.62 -12.37
CA LYS A 82 -5.48 -17.51 -12.97
C LYS A 82 -6.00 -17.09 -14.36
N ASP A 83 -6.31 -18.06 -15.22
CA ASP A 83 -6.81 -17.80 -16.57
C ASP A 83 -8.27 -17.32 -16.54
N GLU A 84 -9.10 -17.90 -15.67
CA GLU A 84 -10.48 -17.46 -15.47
C GLU A 84 -10.56 -16.03 -14.92
N ALA A 85 -9.70 -15.66 -13.97
CA ALA A 85 -9.62 -14.32 -13.42
C ALA A 85 -9.22 -13.29 -14.49
N LYS A 86 -8.27 -13.66 -15.37
CA LYS A 86 -7.86 -12.83 -16.50
C LYS A 86 -9.01 -12.64 -17.50
N ASP A 87 -9.75 -13.70 -17.78
CA ASP A 87 -10.93 -13.68 -18.67
C ASP A 87 -12.14 -13.00 -18.03
N ALA A 88 -12.23 -12.93 -16.70
CA ALA A 88 -13.27 -12.20 -15.98
C ALA A 88 -12.98 -10.69 -15.91
N LEU A 89 -11.71 -10.28 -15.95
CA LEU A 89 -11.32 -8.87 -15.82
C LEU A 89 -11.46 -8.10 -17.14
N SER A 90 -12.24 -7.01 -17.13
CA SER A 90 -12.34 -6.11 -18.29
C SER A 90 -11.20 -5.09 -18.37
N VAL A 91 -10.82 -4.75 -19.59
CA VAL A 91 -9.91 -3.64 -19.91
C VAL A 91 -10.66 -2.32 -20.12
N ILE A 92 -11.99 -2.36 -20.15
CA ILE A 92 -12.85 -1.19 -20.35
C ILE A 92 -12.89 -0.35 -19.07
N ASP A 93 -12.50 0.93 -19.19
CA ASP A 93 -12.38 1.89 -18.07
C ASP A 93 -13.54 2.90 -17.99
N ARG A 94 -14.54 2.79 -18.89
CA ARG A 94 -15.70 3.68 -18.99
C ARG A 94 -16.95 2.94 -19.43
N VAL A 95 -18.09 3.29 -18.86
CA VAL A 95 -19.39 2.67 -19.15
C VAL A 95 -19.74 2.74 -20.65
N GLY A 96 -19.59 3.89 -21.29
CA GLY A 96 -19.89 4.05 -22.73
C GLY A 96 -18.99 3.22 -23.66
N LEU A 97 -17.89 2.65 -23.15
CA LEU A 97 -16.98 1.80 -23.91
C LEU A 97 -17.25 0.30 -23.73
N ILE A 98 -18.24 -0.11 -22.94
CA ILE A 98 -18.62 -1.54 -22.80
C ILE A 98 -18.87 -2.23 -24.16
N PRO A 99 -19.54 -1.60 -25.15
CA PRO A 99 -19.77 -2.22 -26.46
C PRO A 99 -18.51 -2.49 -27.28
N PHE A 100 -17.37 -1.91 -26.90
CA PHE A 100 -16.07 -2.08 -27.56
C PHE A 100 -15.39 -3.39 -27.18
N GLU A 101 -15.96 -4.08 -26.19
CA GLU A 101 -15.46 -5.36 -25.72
C GLU A 101 -15.93 -6.49 -26.63
N GLU A 102 -14.98 -7.32 -27.09
CA GLU A 102 -15.27 -8.52 -27.86
C GLU A 102 -16.11 -9.54 -27.07
N LYS A 103 -16.57 -10.61 -27.75
CA LYS A 103 -17.44 -11.64 -27.15
C LYS A 103 -16.89 -12.16 -25.81
N ARG A 104 -17.76 -12.14 -24.79
CA ARG A 104 -17.50 -12.67 -23.45
C ARG A 104 -17.11 -14.15 -23.50
N LYS A 105 -15.92 -14.50 -23.00
CA LYS A 105 -15.42 -15.88 -22.89
C LYS A 105 -15.84 -16.58 -21.58
N GLY A 106 -15.99 -15.84 -20.48
CA GLY A 106 -16.27 -16.36 -19.14
C GLY A 106 -17.70 -16.16 -18.62
N LYS A 107 -18.00 -16.81 -17.48
CA LYS A 107 -19.28 -16.66 -16.75
C LYS A 107 -19.38 -15.34 -15.98
N LEU A 108 -18.26 -14.85 -15.46
CA LEU A 108 -18.16 -13.60 -14.70
C LEU A 108 -17.49 -12.51 -15.55
N ARG A 109 -17.98 -11.27 -15.46
CA ARG A 109 -17.30 -10.10 -16.02
C ARG A 109 -17.27 -8.95 -15.01
N LEU A 110 -16.08 -8.44 -14.70
CA LEU A 110 -15.88 -7.31 -13.79
C LEU A 110 -15.38 -6.09 -14.57
N TYR A 111 -16.14 -5.00 -14.47
CA TYR A 111 -15.77 -3.68 -14.99
C TYR A 111 -15.39 -2.75 -13.84
N ALA A 112 -14.29 -2.03 -13.99
CA ALA A 112 -13.82 -1.07 -12.99
C ALA A 112 -13.98 0.36 -13.53
N PHE A 113 -14.82 1.16 -12.86
CA PHE A 113 -15.16 2.52 -13.28
C PHE A 113 -14.81 3.55 -12.22
N THR A 114 -14.62 4.79 -12.66
CA THR A 114 -14.49 5.97 -11.78
C THR A 114 -15.66 6.93 -12.03
N PRO A 115 -16.29 7.51 -10.97
CA PRO A 115 -17.46 8.37 -11.09
C PRO A 115 -17.28 9.51 -12.10
N THR A 116 -16.16 10.23 -12.00
CA THR A 116 -15.87 11.42 -12.82
C THR A 116 -15.79 11.12 -14.33
N THR A 117 -15.40 9.90 -14.72
CA THR A 117 -15.23 9.52 -16.12
C THR A 117 -16.48 8.88 -16.73
N SER A 118 -17.37 8.34 -15.90
CA SER A 118 -18.49 7.48 -16.32
C SER A 118 -19.89 7.99 -15.95
N PHE A 119 -20.03 8.80 -14.90
CA PHE A 119 -21.34 9.18 -14.31
C PHE A 119 -21.47 10.68 -13.96
N SER A 120 -20.74 11.58 -14.64
CA SER A 120 -20.77 13.03 -14.37
C SER A 120 -22.12 13.69 -14.72
N SER A 121 -22.65 14.53 -13.82
CA SER A 121 -23.94 15.23 -13.99
C SER A 121 -23.89 16.49 -14.88
N SER A 122 -22.90 17.40 -14.76
CA SER A 122 -22.73 18.54 -15.70
C SER A 122 -21.48 19.44 -15.47
N GLN A 123 -21.13 20.25 -16.48
CA GLN A 123 -20.08 21.29 -16.65
C GLN A 123 -18.67 20.93 -17.17
N ARG A 124 -18.18 19.69 -17.07
CA ARG A 124 -16.92 19.26 -17.72
C ARG A 124 -17.16 18.14 -18.74
N LEU A 125 -18.00 18.45 -19.71
CA LEU A 125 -18.20 17.63 -20.91
C LEU A 125 -16.93 17.72 -21.78
N TYR A 126 -15.91 16.92 -21.44
CA TYR A 126 -14.71 16.78 -22.27
C TYR A 126 -15.04 16.04 -23.58
N GLY A 127 -14.25 16.25 -24.63
CA GLY A 127 -14.41 15.53 -25.91
C GLY A 127 -14.14 14.00 -25.82
N GLY A 128 -13.74 13.43 -24.68
CA GLY A 128 -13.49 11.99 -24.55
C GLY A 128 -12.20 11.51 -25.24
N LYS A 129 -12.04 10.18 -25.38
CA LYS A 129 -10.90 9.59 -26.13
C LYS A 129 -11.17 9.69 -27.64
N ALA A 130 -10.12 9.76 -28.46
CA ALA A 130 -10.28 9.82 -29.93
C ALA A 130 -11.08 8.61 -30.48
N VAL A 131 -10.78 7.40 -29.99
CA VAL A 131 -11.48 6.15 -30.35
C VAL A 131 -12.98 6.20 -29.99
N GLU A 132 -13.32 6.80 -28.85
CA GLU A 132 -14.71 6.96 -28.39
C GLU A 132 -15.49 7.89 -29.34
N ARG A 133 -14.88 9.00 -29.76
CA ARG A 133 -15.49 9.93 -30.72
C ARG A 133 -15.63 9.33 -32.12
N ALA A 134 -14.63 8.59 -32.57
CA ALA A 134 -14.68 7.88 -33.85
C ALA A 134 -15.83 6.85 -33.87
N PHE A 135 -16.07 6.16 -32.76
CA PHE A 135 -17.20 5.23 -32.64
C PHE A 135 -18.55 5.94 -32.60
N ILE A 136 -18.65 7.09 -31.93
CA ILE A 136 -19.86 7.94 -31.96
C ILE A 136 -20.17 8.36 -33.40
N LYS A 137 -19.16 8.73 -34.18
CA LYS A 137 -19.33 9.05 -35.61
C LYS A 137 -20.01 7.91 -36.37
N LEU A 138 -19.48 6.69 -36.23
CA LEU A 138 -20.04 5.50 -36.89
C LEU A 138 -21.49 5.23 -36.46
N LEU A 139 -21.78 5.32 -35.16
CA LEU A 139 -23.15 5.13 -34.64
C LEU A 139 -24.13 6.20 -35.14
N LEU A 140 -23.68 7.45 -35.24
CA LEU A 140 -24.52 8.54 -35.73
C LEU A 140 -24.87 8.35 -37.20
N ASP A 141 -23.90 7.99 -38.05
CA ASP A 141 -24.15 7.76 -39.47
C ASP A 141 -24.94 6.48 -39.74
N GLU A 142 -24.81 5.46 -38.88
CA GLU A 142 -25.66 4.26 -38.93
C GLU A 142 -27.13 4.58 -38.60
N LEU A 143 -27.38 5.40 -37.57
CA LEU A 143 -28.72 5.76 -37.14
C LEU A 143 -29.35 6.89 -37.98
N TYR A 144 -28.52 7.79 -38.48
CA TYR A 144 -28.88 8.97 -39.24
C TYR A 144 -27.90 9.13 -40.42
N PRO A 145 -28.14 8.44 -41.54
CA PRO A 145 -27.23 8.44 -42.68
C PRO A 145 -26.79 9.85 -43.12
N GLY A 146 -25.47 10.04 -43.19
CA GLY A 146 -24.84 11.29 -43.61
C GLY A 146 -24.89 12.43 -42.60
N LEU A 147 -25.27 12.18 -41.34
CA LEU A 147 -25.33 13.22 -40.31
C LEU A 147 -23.96 13.83 -40.02
N THR A 148 -22.91 13.02 -39.88
CA THR A 148 -21.60 13.57 -39.50
C THR A 148 -20.91 14.32 -40.62
N ALA A 149 -21.32 14.09 -41.88
CA ALA A 149 -20.86 14.85 -43.04
C ALA A 149 -21.34 16.32 -43.03
N ALA A 150 -22.42 16.61 -42.29
CA ALA A 150 -22.92 17.96 -42.10
C ALA A 150 -22.24 18.71 -40.94
N PHE A 151 -21.30 18.09 -40.22
CA PHE A 151 -20.58 18.74 -39.13
C PHE A 151 -19.44 19.60 -39.68
N PRO A 152 -19.02 20.67 -38.95
CA PRO A 152 -17.82 21.42 -39.31
C PRO A 152 -16.58 20.52 -39.43
N GLU A 153 -15.65 20.88 -40.31
CA GLU A 153 -14.40 20.13 -40.46
C GLU A 153 -13.62 20.08 -39.13
N GLY A 154 -13.11 18.91 -38.76
CA GLY A 154 -12.39 18.72 -37.49
C GLY A 154 -13.29 18.64 -36.25
N TYR A 155 -14.62 18.68 -36.40
CA TYR A 155 -15.52 18.73 -35.24
C TYR A 155 -15.45 17.47 -34.39
N VAL A 156 -15.52 16.29 -35.01
CA VAL A 156 -15.48 15.02 -34.28
C VAL A 156 -14.06 14.72 -33.80
N GLU A 157 -13.04 15.15 -34.53
CA GLU A 157 -11.62 15.00 -34.20
C GLU A 157 -11.29 15.69 -32.87
N TYR A 158 -11.90 16.84 -32.58
CA TYR A 158 -11.70 17.63 -31.36
C TYR A 158 -10.21 17.80 -31.01
N GLY A 159 -9.40 18.21 -31.99
CA GLY A 159 -7.96 18.44 -31.85
C GLY A 159 -7.08 17.17 -31.91
N ALA A 160 -7.64 15.98 -32.12
CA ALA A 160 -6.86 14.78 -32.38
C ALA A 160 -6.46 14.71 -33.86
N THR A 161 -5.25 15.16 -34.21
CA THR A 161 -4.78 15.18 -35.61
C THR A 161 -3.95 13.94 -35.96
N SER A 162 -2.92 13.61 -35.18
CA SER A 162 -1.99 12.52 -35.48
C SER A 162 -2.54 11.12 -35.20
N GLY A 163 -3.48 10.97 -34.27
CA GLY A 163 -4.04 9.69 -33.83
C GLY A 163 -5.43 9.35 -34.36
N TRP A 164 -6.04 10.22 -35.17
CA TRP A 164 -7.45 10.06 -35.57
C TRP A 164 -7.69 8.89 -36.52
N ARG A 165 -6.81 8.73 -37.52
CA ARG A 165 -6.90 7.61 -38.47
C ARG A 165 -6.90 6.26 -37.75
N TRP A 166 -5.94 6.06 -36.83
CA TRP A 166 -5.88 4.87 -35.99
C TRP A 166 -7.15 4.70 -35.15
N ALA A 167 -7.68 5.79 -34.58
CA ALA A 167 -8.91 5.73 -33.80
C ALA A 167 -10.14 5.33 -34.64
N CYS A 168 -10.23 5.76 -35.90
CA CYS A 168 -11.28 5.34 -36.82
C CYS A 168 -11.14 3.86 -37.21
N GLU A 169 -9.92 3.40 -37.52
CA GLU A 169 -9.64 1.98 -37.83
C GLU A 169 -10.01 1.08 -36.63
N GLU A 170 -9.59 1.47 -35.42
CA GLU A 170 -9.89 0.76 -34.17
C GLU A 170 -11.40 0.77 -33.84
N ALA A 171 -12.09 1.89 -34.08
CA ALA A 171 -13.53 2.00 -33.88
C ALA A 171 -14.31 1.14 -34.89
N GLN A 172 -13.88 1.08 -36.16
CA GLN A 172 -14.53 0.29 -37.20
C GLN A 172 -14.47 -1.21 -36.88
N GLY A 173 -13.29 -1.74 -36.54
CA GLY A 173 -13.16 -3.17 -36.20
C GLY A 173 -14.03 -3.60 -35.01
N LYS A 174 -14.38 -2.65 -34.13
CA LYS A 174 -15.28 -2.89 -32.99
C LYS A 174 -16.73 -2.69 -33.34
N PHE A 175 -17.04 -1.75 -34.24
CA PHE A 175 -18.39 -1.45 -34.70
C PHE A 175 -19.10 -2.67 -35.30
N ASP A 176 -18.34 -3.52 -36.01
CA ASP A 176 -18.84 -4.75 -36.62
C ASP A 176 -19.40 -5.75 -35.60
N ASN A 177 -18.99 -5.64 -34.33
CA ASN A 177 -19.43 -6.52 -33.23
C ASN A 177 -20.56 -5.92 -32.38
N VAL A 178 -21.04 -4.72 -32.70
CA VAL A 178 -22.05 -4.02 -31.91
C VAL A 178 -23.44 -4.59 -32.18
N SER A 179 -24.12 -5.00 -31.11
CA SER A 179 -25.48 -5.57 -31.23
C SER A 179 -26.51 -4.56 -31.72
N ALA A 180 -27.52 -5.05 -32.45
CA ALA A 180 -28.67 -4.23 -32.86
C ALA A 180 -29.43 -3.64 -31.65
N LEU A 181 -29.47 -4.37 -30.52
CA LEU A 181 -30.05 -3.90 -29.26
C LEU A 181 -29.35 -2.64 -28.74
N PHE A 182 -28.02 -2.61 -28.78
CA PHE A 182 -27.23 -1.45 -28.38
C PHE A 182 -27.47 -0.26 -29.32
N LYS A 183 -27.45 -0.48 -30.65
CA LYS A 183 -27.73 0.57 -31.64
C LYS A 183 -29.11 1.20 -31.41
N ALA A 184 -30.13 0.37 -31.16
CA ALA A 184 -31.48 0.84 -30.84
C ALA A 184 -31.55 1.61 -29.51
N ALA A 185 -30.83 1.15 -28.48
CA ALA A 185 -30.72 1.84 -27.20
C ALA A 185 -30.05 3.22 -27.36
N TYR A 186 -28.97 3.31 -28.15
CA TYR A 186 -28.31 4.58 -28.44
C TYR A 186 -29.23 5.56 -29.17
N GLY A 187 -30.00 5.10 -30.17
CA GLY A 187 -31.00 5.93 -30.83
C GLY A 187 -32.15 6.39 -29.92
N ARG A 188 -32.53 5.61 -28.90
CA ARG A 188 -33.48 6.07 -27.87
C ARG A 188 -32.84 7.12 -26.95
N ALA A 189 -31.61 6.86 -26.49
CA ALA A 189 -30.88 7.77 -25.62
C ALA A 189 -30.61 9.13 -26.30
N LEU A 190 -30.27 9.15 -27.59
CA LEU A 190 -30.12 10.39 -28.36
C LEU A 190 -31.43 11.18 -28.45
N ARG A 191 -32.57 10.51 -28.66
CA ARG A 191 -33.89 11.18 -28.68
C ARG A 191 -34.30 11.72 -27.32
N ALA A 192 -33.93 11.05 -26.23
CA ALA A 192 -34.17 11.54 -24.88
C ALA A 192 -33.28 12.76 -24.57
N GLU A 193 -32.02 12.73 -24.99
CA GLU A 193 -31.05 13.80 -24.72
C GLU A 193 -31.26 15.04 -25.60
N PHE A 194 -31.54 14.87 -26.90
CA PHE A 194 -31.66 15.97 -27.88
C PHE A 194 -33.11 16.29 -28.27
N GLY A 195 -34.09 15.46 -27.90
CA GLY A 195 -35.48 15.61 -28.32
C GLY A 195 -35.78 15.01 -29.70
N LYS A 196 -37.03 15.15 -30.15
CA LYS A 196 -37.48 14.77 -31.49
C LYS A 196 -37.77 16.03 -32.30
N PRO A 197 -37.32 16.14 -33.57
CA PRO A 197 -36.51 15.16 -34.29
C PRO A 197 -35.00 15.28 -33.96
N ALA A 198 -34.35 14.14 -33.67
CA ALA A 198 -33.00 14.14 -33.09
C ALA A 198 -31.91 14.62 -34.06
N ARG A 199 -32.07 14.37 -35.37
CA ARG A 199 -31.09 14.75 -36.39
C ARG A 199 -30.91 16.28 -36.44
N GLU A 200 -32.01 17.01 -36.54
CA GLU A 200 -32.05 18.47 -36.60
C GLU A 200 -31.59 19.08 -35.28
N ASN A 201 -32.02 18.52 -34.15
CA ASN A 201 -31.64 19.04 -32.84
C ASN A 201 -30.15 18.79 -32.51
N ILE A 202 -29.54 17.73 -33.04
CA ILE A 202 -28.09 17.51 -32.96
C ILE A 202 -27.33 18.57 -33.75
N LEU A 203 -27.75 18.85 -35.00
CA LEU A 203 -27.14 19.89 -35.84
C LEU A 203 -27.27 21.27 -35.18
N HIS A 204 -28.46 21.61 -34.69
CA HIS A 204 -28.69 22.86 -33.96
C HIS A 204 -27.81 22.98 -32.72
N ALA A 205 -27.62 21.90 -31.95
CA ALA A 205 -26.74 21.89 -30.79
C ALA A 205 -25.26 22.07 -31.17
N ILE A 206 -24.84 21.59 -32.34
CA ILE A 206 -23.47 21.76 -32.84
C ILE A 206 -23.18 23.23 -33.15
N ASP A 207 -24.15 23.94 -33.72
CA ASP A 207 -24.03 25.36 -34.09
C ASP A 207 -24.12 26.30 -32.88
N THR A 208 -24.94 25.95 -31.89
CA THR A 208 -25.27 26.85 -30.76
C THR A 208 -24.49 26.58 -29.48
N SER A 209 -23.94 25.38 -29.31
CA SER A 209 -23.23 24.99 -28.07
C SER A 209 -21.72 25.13 -28.20
N LYS A 210 -21.01 25.23 -27.07
CA LYS A 210 -19.55 25.10 -27.09
C LYS A 210 -19.16 23.72 -27.63
N HIS A 211 -18.14 23.64 -28.49
CA HIS A 211 -17.71 22.42 -29.20
C HIS A 211 -17.67 21.15 -28.32
N GLY A 212 -17.09 21.19 -27.11
CA GLY A 212 -17.03 20.02 -26.22
C GLY A 212 -18.38 19.57 -25.63
N GLN A 213 -19.37 20.45 -25.58
CA GLN A 213 -20.65 20.24 -24.91
C GLN A 213 -21.57 19.29 -25.68
N SER A 214 -21.76 19.51 -26.99
CA SER A 214 -22.59 18.64 -27.85
C SER A 214 -22.01 17.21 -27.93
N LEU A 215 -20.69 17.09 -28.11
CA LEU A 215 -19.97 15.81 -28.05
C LEU A 215 -20.16 15.12 -26.70
N GLY A 216 -20.09 15.88 -25.61
CA GLY A 216 -20.36 15.35 -24.27
C GLY A 216 -21.78 14.82 -24.11
N ARG A 217 -22.80 15.46 -24.71
CA ARG A 217 -24.18 14.98 -24.70
C ARG A 217 -24.33 13.67 -25.50
N MET A 218 -23.67 13.54 -26.65
CA MET A 218 -23.62 12.28 -27.40
C MET A 218 -22.94 11.17 -26.60
N ARG A 219 -21.83 11.48 -25.91
CA ARG A 219 -21.14 10.55 -24.99
C ARG A 219 -22.01 10.15 -23.81
N LYS A 220 -22.82 11.07 -23.27
CA LYS A 220 -23.83 10.80 -22.23
C LYS A 220 -24.87 9.80 -22.74
N ALA A 221 -25.40 10.00 -23.94
CA ALA A 221 -26.31 9.04 -24.58
C ALA A 221 -25.65 7.67 -24.81
N LEU A 222 -24.35 7.64 -25.12
CA LEU A 222 -23.59 6.39 -25.30
C LEU A 222 -23.48 5.59 -23.99
N ALA A 223 -23.18 6.28 -22.88
CA ALA A 223 -23.14 5.65 -21.55
C ALA A 223 -24.51 5.12 -21.12
N GLN A 224 -25.57 5.89 -21.38
CA GLN A 224 -26.95 5.47 -21.13
C GLN A 224 -27.31 4.18 -21.91
N ALA A 225 -26.98 4.13 -23.20
CA ALA A 225 -27.21 2.94 -24.02
C ALA A 225 -26.42 1.71 -23.55
N ALA A 226 -25.21 1.92 -23.00
CA ALA A 226 -24.40 0.84 -22.48
C ALA A 226 -25.03 0.23 -21.22
N LEU A 227 -25.54 1.05 -20.30
CA LEU A 227 -26.27 0.59 -19.12
C LEU A 227 -27.56 -0.17 -19.49
N ASP A 228 -28.31 0.30 -20.50
CA ASP A 228 -29.50 -0.40 -21.01
C ASP A 228 -29.15 -1.79 -21.57
N SER A 229 -28.05 -1.88 -22.34
CA SER A 229 -27.68 -3.11 -23.04
C SER A 229 -26.96 -4.13 -22.17
N ALA A 230 -26.35 -3.69 -21.06
CA ALA A 230 -25.58 -4.51 -20.17
C ALA A 230 -25.85 -4.10 -18.70
N PRO A 231 -27.02 -4.40 -18.14
CA PRO A 231 -27.31 -4.10 -16.74
C PRO A 231 -26.37 -4.92 -15.81
N PRO A 232 -25.95 -4.36 -14.66
CA PRO A 232 -25.14 -5.09 -13.69
C PRO A 232 -25.98 -6.06 -12.86
N ASP A 233 -25.39 -7.20 -12.52
CA ASP A 233 -25.92 -8.17 -11.56
C ASP A 233 -25.48 -7.87 -10.11
N LEU A 234 -24.43 -7.04 -9.96
CA LEU A 234 -23.95 -6.48 -8.69
C LEU A 234 -23.23 -5.15 -8.94
N VAL A 235 -23.52 -4.15 -8.12
CA VAL A 235 -22.75 -2.91 -8.06
C VAL A 235 -22.00 -2.86 -6.74
N ILE A 236 -20.68 -2.64 -6.80
CA ILE A 236 -19.83 -2.45 -5.63
C ILE A 236 -19.32 -1.02 -5.65
N PHE A 237 -19.70 -0.22 -4.66
CA PHE A 237 -19.15 1.11 -4.46
C PHE A 237 -18.08 1.07 -3.37
N ASP A 238 -16.85 1.41 -3.72
CA ASP A 238 -15.72 1.45 -2.81
C ASP A 238 -15.22 2.88 -2.60
N GLU A 239 -15.03 3.25 -1.35
CA GLU A 239 -14.77 4.63 -0.92
C GLU A 239 -15.83 5.62 -1.39
N PHE A 240 -17.11 5.21 -1.33
CA PHE A 240 -18.22 6.01 -1.85
C PHE A 240 -18.39 7.38 -1.18
N GLN A 241 -17.82 7.58 0.02
CA GLN A 241 -17.80 8.88 0.68
C GLN A 241 -17.11 9.97 -0.18
N CYS A 242 -16.23 9.59 -1.10
CA CYS A 242 -15.55 10.50 -2.02
C CYS A 242 -16.43 10.94 -3.22
N TYR A 243 -17.61 10.32 -3.40
CA TYR A 243 -18.50 10.56 -4.54
C TYR A 243 -19.98 10.33 -4.18
N ARG A 244 -20.41 10.77 -2.99
CA ARG A 244 -21.75 10.56 -2.44
C ARG A 244 -22.87 11.11 -3.30
N GLU A 245 -22.59 12.13 -4.10
CA GLU A 245 -23.53 12.70 -5.06
C GLU A 245 -24.10 11.64 -6.02
N LEU A 246 -23.37 10.55 -6.23
CA LEU A 246 -23.82 9.44 -7.05
C LEU A 246 -24.95 8.63 -6.40
N LEU A 247 -25.05 8.60 -5.06
CA LEU A 247 -26.11 7.91 -4.32
C LEU A 247 -27.42 8.70 -4.30
N ASN A 248 -27.33 10.04 -4.40
CA ASN A 248 -28.46 10.97 -4.46
C ASN A 248 -28.66 11.50 -5.88
N ALA A 249 -28.72 10.60 -6.86
CA ALA A 249 -28.88 10.96 -8.26
C ALA A 249 -30.21 11.68 -8.52
N GLY A 250 -30.15 13.00 -8.72
CA GLY A 250 -31.28 13.83 -9.13
C GLY A 250 -31.73 13.57 -10.57
N ALA A 251 -32.73 14.32 -11.03
CA ALA A 251 -33.23 14.23 -12.41
C ALA A 251 -32.17 14.60 -13.48
N ASP A 252 -31.11 15.30 -13.07
CA ASP A 252 -30.00 15.75 -13.90
C ASP A 252 -28.95 14.65 -14.19
N ASN A 253 -28.97 13.53 -13.44
CA ASN A 253 -28.04 12.40 -13.62
C ASN A 253 -28.77 11.05 -13.92
N PRO A 254 -29.32 10.89 -15.14
CA PRO A 254 -30.10 9.70 -15.49
C PRO A 254 -29.27 8.40 -15.46
N GLN A 255 -27.98 8.45 -15.79
CA GLN A 255 -27.12 7.27 -15.77
C GLN A 255 -26.91 6.74 -14.35
N ALA A 256 -26.69 7.64 -13.39
CA ALA A 256 -26.57 7.26 -11.98
C ALA A 256 -27.90 6.73 -11.43
N ARG A 257 -29.03 7.35 -11.80
CA ARG A 257 -30.35 6.85 -11.41
C ARG A 257 -30.60 5.43 -11.92
N GLN A 258 -30.30 5.15 -13.18
CA GLN A 258 -30.44 3.81 -13.74
C GLN A 258 -29.49 2.81 -13.07
N LEU A 259 -28.25 3.20 -12.77
CA LEU A 259 -27.31 2.35 -12.05
C LEU A 259 -27.88 1.90 -10.68
N LEU A 260 -28.61 2.80 -9.99
CA LEU A 260 -29.17 2.55 -8.66
C LEU A 260 -30.54 1.87 -8.67
N ALA A 261 -31.40 2.20 -9.63
CA ALA A 261 -32.78 1.75 -9.70
C ALA A 261 -32.99 0.58 -10.67
N GLY A 262 -32.03 0.33 -11.57
CA GLY A 262 -32.19 -0.59 -12.69
C GLY A 262 -32.89 0.04 -13.89
N THR A 263 -33.22 -0.79 -14.88
CA THR A 263 -34.05 -0.40 -16.03
C THR A 263 -35.50 -0.19 -15.59
N ASP A 264 -36.24 0.70 -16.26
CA ASP A 264 -37.66 0.96 -15.96
C ASP A 264 -38.48 -0.34 -15.89
N GLY A 265 -39.15 -0.56 -14.75
CA GLY A 265 -39.95 -1.76 -14.48
C GLY A 265 -39.16 -3.01 -14.06
N GLY A 266 -37.83 -2.94 -14.01
CA GLY A 266 -36.95 -4.01 -13.54
C GLY A 266 -36.71 -3.99 -12.03
N THR A 267 -36.21 -5.11 -11.48
CA THR A 267 -35.76 -5.17 -10.09
C THR A 267 -34.43 -4.41 -9.94
N PRO A 268 -34.27 -3.55 -8.92
CA PRO A 268 -33.00 -2.87 -8.68
C PRO A 268 -31.84 -3.87 -8.51
N PRO A 269 -30.64 -3.54 -9.03
CA PRO A 269 -29.48 -4.39 -8.86
C PRO A 269 -29.06 -4.43 -7.37
N PRO A 270 -28.48 -5.54 -6.89
CA PRO A 270 -27.80 -5.57 -5.60
C PRO A 270 -26.70 -4.52 -5.52
N ILE A 271 -26.63 -3.81 -4.39
CA ILE A 271 -25.60 -2.77 -4.17
C ILE A 271 -24.87 -3.04 -2.86
N LEU A 272 -23.56 -3.24 -2.97
CA LEU A 272 -22.64 -3.35 -1.84
C LEU A 272 -21.84 -2.05 -1.68
N LEU A 273 -21.98 -1.40 -0.52
CA LEU A 273 -21.20 -0.22 -0.16
C LEU A 273 -20.02 -0.62 0.72
N LEU A 274 -18.81 -0.15 0.39
CA LEU A 274 -17.59 -0.34 1.16
C LEU A 274 -17.05 1.03 1.58
N SER A 275 -17.02 1.30 2.88
CA SER A 275 -16.36 2.50 3.40
C SER A 275 -16.06 2.35 4.88
N ALA A 276 -14.85 2.69 5.33
CA ALA A 276 -14.59 2.78 6.77
C ALA A 276 -15.29 3.98 7.41
N THR A 277 -15.49 5.06 6.64
CA THR A 277 -16.06 6.33 7.07
C THR A 277 -17.12 6.76 6.07
N PRO A 278 -18.29 6.08 6.06
CA PRO A 278 -19.35 6.29 5.06
C PRO A 278 -19.93 7.71 5.09
N TYR A 279 -19.75 8.43 6.20
CA TYR A 279 -20.10 9.83 6.40
C TYR A 279 -19.08 10.48 7.34
N ARG A 280 -19.18 11.80 7.54
CA ARG A 280 -18.36 12.50 8.54
C ARG A 280 -18.78 12.03 9.94
N PHE A 281 -17.99 11.18 10.57
CA PHE A 281 -18.31 10.62 11.90
C PHE A 281 -18.22 11.63 13.04
N TYR A 282 -17.50 12.74 12.83
CA TYR A 282 -17.22 13.77 13.82
C TYR A 282 -16.98 15.08 13.08
N ALA A 283 -17.58 16.18 13.55
CA ALA A 283 -17.29 17.54 13.09
C ALA A 283 -16.94 18.41 14.29
N GLU A 284 -15.91 19.25 14.13
CA GLU A 284 -15.60 20.30 15.11
C GLU A 284 -16.65 21.43 15.01
N ARG A 285 -16.90 22.16 16.10
CA ARG A 285 -17.94 23.22 16.17
C ARG A 285 -17.94 24.21 14.99
N TRP A 286 -16.76 24.57 14.47
CA TRP A 286 -16.64 25.53 13.37
C TRP A 286 -16.95 24.93 11.98
N GLU A 287 -16.90 23.60 11.84
CA GLU A 287 -17.24 22.89 10.59
C GLU A 287 -18.75 22.72 10.40
N SER A 288 -19.52 22.70 11.50
CA SER A 288 -20.99 22.60 11.49
C SER A 288 -21.67 23.80 10.81
N GLY A 289 -20.98 24.93 10.65
CA GLY A 289 -21.47 26.11 9.91
C GLY A 289 -21.30 26.04 8.39
N SER A 290 -20.55 25.07 7.86
CA SER A 290 -20.22 24.96 6.43
C SER A 290 -20.54 23.57 5.87
N GLY A 291 -21.80 23.33 5.52
CA GLY A 291 -22.28 22.11 4.85
C GLY A 291 -23.39 21.38 5.62
N ALA A 292 -23.83 20.22 5.11
CA ALA A 292 -24.80 19.37 5.79
C ALA A 292 -24.20 18.81 7.09
N ALA A 293 -25.00 18.65 8.15
CA ALA A 293 -24.49 18.14 9.42
C ALA A 293 -24.17 16.62 9.35
N PRO A 294 -23.12 16.14 10.05
CA PRO A 294 -22.75 14.72 10.17
C PRO A 294 -23.90 13.72 10.35
N HIS A 295 -24.83 14.02 11.25
CA HIS A 295 -25.96 13.13 11.54
C HIS A 295 -26.97 13.06 10.38
N VAL A 296 -27.20 14.17 9.66
CA VAL A 296 -28.08 14.20 8.48
C VAL A 296 -27.52 13.27 7.40
N GLU A 297 -26.22 13.36 7.18
CA GLU A 297 -25.50 12.48 6.25
C GLU A 297 -25.64 10.99 6.61
N PHE A 298 -25.67 10.64 7.91
CA PHE A 298 -25.88 9.27 8.37
C PHE A 298 -27.31 8.78 8.11
N PHE A 299 -28.32 9.62 8.37
CA PHE A 299 -29.72 9.27 8.11
C PHE A 299 -30.04 9.14 6.62
N GLU A 300 -29.41 9.94 5.75
CA GLU A 300 -29.48 9.75 4.29
C GLU A 300 -28.96 8.36 3.87
N ILE A 301 -27.92 7.86 4.52
CA ILE A 301 -27.38 6.52 4.25
C ILE A 301 -28.34 5.44 4.75
N ILE A 302 -28.95 5.61 5.93
CA ILE A 302 -29.97 4.70 6.43
C ILE A 302 -31.16 4.64 5.46
N GLU A 303 -31.61 5.80 4.97
CA GLU A 303 -32.67 5.89 3.96
C GLU A 303 -32.28 5.20 2.66
N PHE A 304 -31.05 5.42 2.18
CA PHE A 304 -30.55 4.72 1.01
C PHE A 304 -30.56 3.21 1.22
N LEU A 305 -30.15 2.72 2.40
CA LEU A 305 -30.04 1.28 2.67
C LEU A 305 -31.39 0.60 2.91
N GLY A 306 -32.29 1.21 3.68
CA GLY A 306 -33.52 0.59 4.18
C GLY A 306 -34.83 1.31 3.84
N GLY A 307 -34.78 2.50 3.24
CA GLY A 307 -35.94 3.30 2.88
C GLY A 307 -36.37 4.31 3.96
N SER A 308 -37.37 5.14 3.61
CA SER A 308 -37.83 6.26 4.42
C SER A 308 -38.46 5.85 5.76
N ALA A 309 -39.13 4.69 5.82
CA ALA A 309 -39.70 4.16 7.06
C ALA A 309 -38.61 3.80 8.08
N VAL A 310 -37.54 3.15 7.64
CA VAL A 310 -36.40 2.81 8.49
C VAL A 310 -35.68 4.09 8.95
N ARG A 311 -35.52 5.07 8.05
CA ARG A 311 -34.96 6.38 8.38
C ARG A 311 -35.75 7.05 9.51
N ALA A 312 -37.07 7.17 9.37
CA ALA A 312 -37.92 7.84 10.34
C ALA A 312 -37.86 7.19 11.74
N GLU A 313 -37.89 5.86 11.77
CA GLU A 313 -37.73 5.09 13.02
C GLU A 313 -36.35 5.35 13.63
N ALA A 314 -35.28 5.20 12.86
CA ALA A 314 -33.92 5.43 13.35
C ALA A 314 -33.74 6.86 13.90
N GLU A 315 -34.21 7.89 13.19
CA GLU A 315 -34.14 9.28 13.64
C GLU A 315 -34.83 9.49 15.01
N SER A 316 -36.01 8.90 15.20
CA SER A 316 -36.74 8.99 16.47
C SER A 316 -35.96 8.34 17.62
N GLN A 317 -35.44 7.13 17.38
CA GLN A 317 -34.74 6.35 18.40
C GLN A 317 -33.37 6.96 18.74
N PHE A 318 -32.61 7.44 17.74
CA PHE A 318 -31.34 8.14 17.98
C PHE A 318 -31.55 9.45 18.72
N ARG A 319 -32.62 10.21 18.46
CA ARG A 319 -32.94 11.43 19.21
C ARG A 319 -33.12 11.12 20.70
N ARG A 320 -33.97 10.13 21.02
CA ARG A 320 -34.19 9.72 22.42
C ARG A 320 -32.90 9.19 23.08
N PHE A 321 -32.10 8.43 22.34
CA PHE A 321 -30.81 7.95 22.83
C PHE A 321 -29.86 9.12 23.14
N GLY A 322 -29.81 10.13 22.28
CA GLY A 322 -29.06 11.37 22.51
C GLY A 322 -29.49 12.13 23.77
N ASP A 323 -30.80 12.30 23.96
CA ASP A 323 -31.37 12.94 25.16
C ASP A 323 -30.90 12.24 26.44
N LEU A 324 -30.85 10.89 26.43
CA LEU A 324 -30.36 10.11 27.55
C LEU A 324 -28.85 10.25 27.76
N LEU A 325 -28.04 10.31 26.70
CA LEU A 325 -26.61 10.55 26.83
C LEU A 325 -26.33 11.93 27.44
N HIS A 326 -27.06 12.96 27.01
CA HIS A 326 -26.99 14.28 27.63
C HIS A 326 -27.39 14.23 29.11
N LEU A 327 -28.50 13.55 29.43
CA LEU A 327 -28.94 13.38 30.82
C LEU A 327 -27.87 12.69 31.67
N ILE A 328 -27.28 11.59 31.19
CA ILE A 328 -26.21 10.85 31.88
C ILE A 328 -25.01 11.76 32.16
N GLY A 329 -24.62 12.60 31.18
CA GLY A 329 -23.52 13.54 31.32
C GLY A 329 -23.73 14.61 32.41
N HIS A 330 -24.98 14.97 32.71
CA HIS A 330 -25.32 15.96 33.74
C HIS A 330 -25.64 15.36 35.11
N LEU A 331 -26.07 14.10 35.17
CA LEU A 331 -26.42 13.43 36.41
C LEU A 331 -25.18 13.07 37.25
N PRO A 332 -25.27 13.10 38.60
CA PRO A 332 -24.25 12.51 39.45
C PRO A 332 -24.23 10.96 39.29
N PRO A 333 -23.08 10.28 39.55
CA PRO A 333 -22.92 8.84 39.32
C PRO A 333 -24.06 7.97 39.86
N ASP A 334 -24.49 8.21 41.10
CA ASP A 334 -25.49 7.41 41.81
C ASP A 334 -26.90 7.46 41.19
N SER A 335 -27.18 8.48 40.36
CA SER A 335 -28.50 8.69 39.74
C SER A 335 -28.57 8.22 38.28
N ARG A 336 -27.48 7.67 37.71
CA ARG A 336 -27.40 7.36 36.27
C ARG A 336 -28.02 6.02 35.89
N THR A 337 -28.22 5.10 36.83
CA THR A 337 -28.56 3.69 36.54
C THR A 337 -29.79 3.53 35.67
N ALA A 338 -30.86 4.27 35.95
CA ALA A 338 -32.10 4.19 35.16
C ALA A 338 -31.91 4.71 33.73
N ALA A 339 -31.21 5.83 33.55
CA ALA A 339 -30.92 6.40 32.24
C ALA A 339 -30.01 5.48 31.41
N ILE A 340 -29.03 4.83 32.05
CA ILE A 340 -28.16 3.84 31.40
C ILE A 340 -28.96 2.62 30.94
N GLN A 341 -29.86 2.10 31.77
CA GLN A 341 -30.72 0.95 31.41
C GLN A 341 -31.65 1.27 30.24
N GLU A 342 -32.26 2.45 30.22
CA GLU A 342 -33.08 2.90 29.09
C GLU A 342 -32.24 3.06 27.81
N ALA A 343 -31.05 3.65 27.94
CA ALA A 343 -30.11 3.78 26.83
C ALA A 343 -29.66 2.41 26.29
N GLN A 344 -29.46 1.41 27.14
CA GLN A 344 -29.15 0.03 26.73
C GLN A 344 -30.29 -0.60 25.93
N ALA A 345 -31.55 -0.40 26.33
CA ALA A 345 -32.70 -0.91 25.60
C ALA A 345 -32.80 -0.28 24.20
N LEU A 346 -32.60 1.04 24.09
CA LEU A 346 -32.58 1.75 22.81
C LEU A 346 -31.41 1.33 21.93
N LYS A 347 -30.22 1.11 22.51
CA LYS A 347 -29.07 0.54 21.83
C LYS A 347 -29.42 -0.79 21.16
N HIS A 348 -30.00 -1.74 21.90
CA HIS A 348 -30.37 -3.05 21.34
C HIS A 348 -31.43 -2.94 20.23
N HIS A 349 -32.39 -2.01 20.36
CA HIS A 349 -33.38 -1.75 19.32
C HIS A 349 -32.74 -1.20 18.04
N LEU A 350 -31.85 -0.20 18.18
CA LEU A 350 -31.09 0.36 17.06
C LEU A 350 -30.19 -0.70 16.39
N GLU A 351 -29.53 -1.55 17.17
CA GLU A 351 -28.73 -2.67 16.63
C GLU A 351 -29.61 -3.65 15.84
N ALA A 352 -30.78 -4.01 16.36
CA ALA A 352 -31.72 -4.89 15.66
C ALA A 352 -32.22 -4.27 14.34
N LEU A 353 -32.45 -2.95 14.32
CA LEU A 353 -32.89 -2.19 13.16
C LEU A 353 -31.81 -2.08 12.08
N LEU A 354 -30.56 -1.84 12.46
CA LEU A 354 -29.47 -1.50 11.52
C LEU A 354 -28.66 -2.71 11.04
N THR A 355 -28.49 -3.75 11.84
CA THR A 355 -27.68 -4.94 11.48
C THR A 355 -28.15 -5.73 10.24
N PRO A 356 -29.43 -5.71 9.81
CA PRO A 356 -29.82 -6.26 8.51
C PRO A 356 -29.31 -5.44 7.31
N LEU A 357 -28.98 -4.17 7.53
CA LEU A 357 -28.64 -3.19 6.48
C LEU A 357 -27.13 -2.93 6.40
N MET A 358 -26.41 -3.15 7.50
CA MET A 358 -24.98 -2.91 7.57
C MET A 358 -24.26 -3.83 8.56
N SER A 359 -22.95 -3.97 8.37
CA SER A 359 -22.04 -4.53 9.36
C SER A 359 -20.90 -3.55 9.62
N ARG A 360 -20.54 -3.37 10.89
CA ARG A 360 -19.40 -2.55 11.31
C ARG A 360 -18.64 -3.26 12.42
N THR A 361 -17.53 -3.88 12.05
CA THR A 361 -16.55 -4.44 12.99
C THR A 361 -15.47 -3.40 13.27
N GLU A 362 -15.13 -3.24 14.53
CA GLU A 362 -14.13 -2.27 14.99
C GLU A 362 -13.19 -2.91 15.99
N ARG A 363 -11.95 -2.40 16.06
CA ARG A 363 -10.98 -2.83 17.05
C ARG A 363 -11.40 -2.33 18.43
N PRO A 364 -11.12 -3.11 19.49
CA PRO A 364 -11.30 -2.64 20.86
C PRO A 364 -10.47 -1.37 21.08
N VAL A 365 -11.07 -0.36 21.69
CA VAL A 365 -10.36 0.85 22.06
C VAL A 365 -9.62 0.57 23.37
N SER A 366 -8.29 0.47 23.33
CA SER A 366 -7.46 0.31 24.53
C SER A 366 -7.15 1.65 25.17
N ASP A 367 -6.98 1.70 26.49
CA ASP A 367 -6.67 2.92 27.25
C ASP A 367 -5.23 3.48 27.05
N HIS A 368 -4.51 3.02 26.02
CA HIS A 368 -3.21 3.55 25.56
C HIS A 368 -2.12 3.70 26.66
N ALA A 369 -2.17 2.87 27.71
CA ALA A 369 -1.25 2.95 28.85
C ALA A 369 0.23 2.75 28.50
N GLY A 370 0.55 2.19 27.32
CA GLY A 370 1.92 1.94 26.84
C GLY A 370 2.48 2.92 25.80
N GLU A 371 1.84 4.06 25.56
CA GLU A 371 2.33 5.03 24.56
C GLU A 371 3.69 5.63 24.94
N PRO A 372 4.62 5.76 23.97
CA PRO A 372 5.90 6.40 24.24
C PRO A 372 5.68 7.90 24.53
N ALA A 373 6.42 8.44 25.50
CA ALA A 373 6.45 9.87 25.74
C ALA A 373 6.76 10.64 24.44
N PRO A 374 6.16 11.83 24.23
CA PRO A 374 6.49 12.67 23.09
C PRO A 374 8.02 12.87 23.00
N PRO A 375 8.62 12.78 21.80
CA PRO A 375 10.03 13.03 21.64
C PRO A 375 10.38 14.42 22.17
N SER A 376 11.49 14.54 22.90
CA SER A 376 11.98 15.83 23.40
C SER A 376 12.34 16.74 22.23
N VAL A 377 11.49 17.71 21.92
CA VAL A 377 11.76 18.74 20.91
C VAL A 377 12.31 19.98 21.60
N ARG A 378 13.53 20.40 21.25
CA ARG A 378 14.16 21.61 21.79
C ARG A 378 14.30 22.67 20.70
N ILE A 379 13.76 23.85 20.97
CA ILE A 379 13.95 25.05 20.14
C ILE A 379 15.32 25.63 20.48
N GLU A 380 16.10 25.91 19.45
CA GLU A 380 17.40 26.59 19.54
C GLU A 380 17.29 27.99 18.92
N PRO A 381 18.15 28.96 19.29
CA PRO A 381 18.07 30.35 18.81
C PRO A 381 18.00 30.46 17.27
N HIS A 382 18.81 29.66 16.59
CA HIS A 382 18.84 29.59 15.13
C HIS A 382 17.49 29.17 14.52
N ASP A 383 16.68 28.32 15.16
CA ASP A 383 15.36 27.98 14.61
C ASP A 383 14.46 29.22 14.52
N LEU A 384 14.61 30.14 15.48
CA LEU A 384 13.90 31.43 15.48
C LEU A 384 14.48 32.38 14.43
N ASP A 385 15.79 32.31 14.15
CA ASP A 385 16.39 33.02 13.01
C ASP A 385 15.80 32.57 11.67
N VAL A 386 15.54 31.27 11.50
CA VAL A 386 14.83 30.76 10.32
C VAL A 386 13.41 31.33 10.22
N TYR A 387 12.68 31.38 11.34
CA TYR A 387 11.33 31.96 11.36
C TYR A 387 11.33 33.44 11.01
N ARG A 388 12.21 34.22 11.65
CA ARG A 388 12.38 35.65 11.43
C ARG A 388 12.73 35.92 9.97
N HIS A 389 13.76 35.26 9.46
CA HIS A 389 14.17 35.41 8.06
C HIS A 389 13.06 35.08 7.08
N PHE A 390 12.30 34.00 7.32
CA PHE A 390 11.18 33.66 6.45
C PHE A 390 10.07 34.73 6.53
N THR A 391 9.71 35.17 7.74
CA THR A 391 8.62 36.14 7.96
C THR A 391 8.94 37.54 7.45
N ASP A 392 10.19 37.99 7.58
CA ASP A 392 10.63 39.33 7.15
C ASP A 392 10.56 39.53 5.62
N HIS A 393 10.55 38.45 4.85
CA HIS A 393 10.59 38.49 3.38
C HIS A 393 9.25 38.15 2.72
N VAL A 394 8.28 37.60 3.46
CA VAL A 394 6.94 37.33 2.91
C VAL A 394 6.10 38.59 2.91
N SER A 395 5.08 38.63 2.04
CA SER A 395 4.14 39.75 1.99
C SER A 395 3.50 39.98 3.38
N PRO A 396 3.35 41.25 3.84
CA PRO A 396 2.69 41.55 5.11
C PRO A 396 1.29 40.92 5.26
N LYS A 397 0.55 40.77 4.15
CA LYS A 397 -0.76 40.09 4.13
C LYS A 397 -0.70 38.61 4.50
N LEU A 398 0.44 37.96 4.28
CA LEU A 398 0.67 36.53 4.50
C LEU A 398 1.58 36.25 5.71
N ALA A 399 2.10 37.27 6.37
CA ALA A 399 3.00 37.13 7.52
C ALA A 399 2.38 36.28 8.65
N GLY A 400 1.08 36.44 8.92
CA GLY A 400 0.36 35.61 9.90
C GLY A 400 0.30 34.12 9.54
N SER A 401 0.44 33.76 8.26
CA SER A 401 0.52 32.36 7.81
C SER A 401 1.92 31.77 7.89
N ALA A 402 2.97 32.60 8.00
CA ALA A 402 4.36 32.16 7.98
C ALA A 402 4.70 31.17 9.12
N ILE A 403 4.08 31.36 10.28
CA ILE A 403 4.27 30.49 11.45
C ILE A 403 3.89 29.04 11.15
N ALA A 404 2.78 28.80 10.44
CA ALA A 404 2.32 27.44 10.13
C ALA A 404 3.30 26.72 9.20
N TYR A 405 3.92 27.45 8.26
CA TYR A 405 4.95 26.89 7.38
C TYR A 405 6.26 26.64 8.12
N TRP A 406 6.71 27.55 8.98
CA TRP A 406 7.90 27.35 9.79
C TRP A 406 7.78 26.15 10.75
N LEU A 407 6.61 25.98 11.38
CA LEU A 407 6.33 24.85 12.28
C LEU A 407 6.35 23.49 11.59
N SER A 408 6.11 23.43 10.26
CA SER A 408 5.95 22.17 9.54
C SER A 408 7.05 21.90 8.51
N VAL A 409 7.48 22.88 7.72
CA VAL A 409 8.36 22.66 6.57
C VAL A 409 9.82 22.95 6.95
N PRO A 410 10.72 21.95 7.02
CA PRO A 410 12.14 22.22 7.21
C PRO A 410 12.70 23.07 6.06
N LEU A 411 13.53 24.06 6.39
CA LEU A 411 14.08 25.04 5.43
C LEU A 411 13.00 25.69 4.55
N PRO A 412 11.98 26.37 5.13
CA PRO A 412 10.80 26.82 4.38
C PRO A 412 11.15 27.76 3.23
N ALA A 413 12.12 28.67 3.42
CA ALA A 413 12.62 29.57 2.38
C ALA A 413 13.20 28.86 1.14
N GLN A 414 13.74 27.64 1.31
CA GLN A 414 14.33 26.85 0.21
C GLN A 414 13.39 25.75 -0.30
N ALA A 415 12.57 25.17 0.58
CA ALA A 415 11.69 24.05 0.26
C ALA A 415 10.37 24.50 -0.38
N LEU A 416 9.87 25.70 -0.04
CA LEU A 416 8.66 26.24 -0.62
C LEU A 416 8.96 26.81 -2.02
N GLY A 417 8.66 26.01 -3.04
CA GLY A 417 8.75 26.41 -4.45
C GLY A 417 7.73 27.49 -4.84
N ASP A 418 7.73 27.91 -6.11
CA ASP A 418 6.81 28.95 -6.64
C ASP A 418 5.33 28.54 -6.68
N ARG A 419 5.06 27.26 -6.40
CA ARG A 419 3.70 26.72 -6.27
C ARG A 419 2.96 27.31 -5.07
N TYR A 420 3.68 27.67 -4.01
CA TYR A 420 3.12 28.22 -2.80
C TYR A 420 3.00 29.74 -2.91
N GLN A 421 1.80 30.27 -2.69
CA GLN A 421 1.56 31.73 -2.78
C GLN A 421 2.46 32.52 -1.83
N ILE A 422 2.75 31.99 -0.64
CA ILE A 422 3.58 32.67 0.37
C ILE A 422 5.05 32.83 -0.04
N SER A 423 5.56 32.01 -0.96
CA SER A 423 6.96 32.00 -1.40
C SER A 423 7.11 32.24 -2.91
N ARG A 424 6.01 32.57 -3.59
CA ARG A 424 5.97 32.76 -5.03
C ARG A 424 6.72 34.04 -5.38
N ASP A 425 7.65 33.93 -6.31
CA ASP A 425 8.46 35.04 -6.81
C ASP A 425 9.31 35.78 -5.75
N ILE A 426 9.56 35.14 -4.61
CA ILE A 426 10.46 35.67 -3.57
C ILE A 426 11.83 35.01 -3.70
N ASP A 427 12.87 35.85 -3.76
CA ASP A 427 14.27 35.45 -3.66
C ASP A 427 14.76 35.73 -2.23
N PHE A 428 14.87 34.66 -1.43
CA PHE A 428 15.32 34.77 -0.04
C PHE A 428 16.86 34.98 0.03
N PRO A 429 17.34 36.11 0.58
CA PRO A 429 18.76 36.43 0.62
C PRO A 429 19.51 35.51 1.58
N ALA A 430 20.82 35.33 1.34
CA ALA A 430 21.67 34.55 2.23
C ALA A 430 22.04 35.38 3.45
N THR A 431 21.82 34.82 4.65
CA THR A 431 22.19 35.42 5.92
C THR A 431 23.05 34.44 6.72
N ARG A 432 23.96 34.96 7.57
CA ARG A 432 24.89 34.12 8.34
C ARG A 432 24.18 33.29 9.42
N SER A 433 23.06 33.79 9.95
CA SER A 433 22.30 33.17 11.03
C SER A 433 21.34 32.08 10.57
N VAL A 434 21.05 31.98 9.27
CA VAL A 434 20.10 31.00 8.73
C VAL A 434 20.85 29.95 7.91
N PRO A 435 20.64 28.65 8.19
CA PRO A 435 21.30 27.61 7.46
C PRO A 435 20.77 27.58 6.04
N ARG A 436 21.70 27.48 5.10
CA ARG A 436 21.37 27.38 3.69
C ARG A 436 21.98 26.13 3.12
N LEU A 437 21.14 25.28 2.55
CA LEU A 437 21.61 24.14 1.77
C LEU A 437 22.21 24.63 0.45
N GLY A 438 23.38 24.11 0.11
CA GLY A 438 24.22 24.45 -1.04
C GLY A 438 24.94 23.22 -1.58
N VAL A 439 25.33 23.22 -2.85
CA VAL A 439 26.06 22.08 -3.45
C VAL A 439 27.39 21.83 -2.73
N THR A 440 28.06 22.90 -2.31
CA THR A 440 29.39 22.86 -1.66
C THR A 440 29.32 22.52 -0.17
N ASN A 441 28.17 22.70 0.48
CA ASN A 441 27.99 22.48 1.92
C ASN A 441 26.94 21.41 2.26
N CYS A 442 26.36 20.71 1.29
CA CYS A 442 25.32 19.70 1.53
C CYS A 442 25.77 18.57 2.47
N PHE A 443 27.05 18.22 2.49
CA PHE A 443 27.64 17.27 3.44
C PHE A 443 28.31 17.93 4.66
N LYS A 444 28.24 19.26 4.76
CA LYS A 444 28.77 20.07 5.87
C LYS A 444 27.62 20.87 6.49
N PRO A 445 26.67 20.20 7.18
CA PRO A 445 25.57 20.88 7.83
C PRO A 445 26.12 21.86 8.88
N PRO A 446 25.38 22.93 9.17
CA PRO A 446 25.66 23.78 10.32
C PRO A 446 25.74 22.95 11.61
N LYS A 447 26.56 23.40 12.57
CA LYS A 447 26.72 22.75 13.88
C LYS A 447 25.38 22.52 14.59
N GLU A 448 24.44 23.44 14.39
CA GLU A 448 23.12 23.48 15.04
C GLU A 448 22.01 22.82 14.18
N GLY A 449 22.40 22.20 13.05
CA GLY A 449 21.49 21.52 12.12
C GLY A 449 20.74 22.45 11.16
N TRP A 450 19.78 21.90 10.43
CA TRP A 450 19.07 22.58 9.32
C TRP A 450 17.89 23.48 9.75
N GLY A 451 17.82 23.90 11.02
CA GLY A 451 16.82 24.89 11.45
C GLY A 451 15.41 24.37 11.58
N SER A 452 15.29 23.17 12.14
CA SER A 452 14.01 22.58 12.48
C SER A 452 14.18 21.72 13.72
N ALA A 453 13.57 22.15 14.82
CA ALA A 453 13.54 21.40 16.07
C ALA A 453 12.90 20.01 15.88
N LYS A 454 11.79 19.93 15.12
CA LYS A 454 11.13 18.65 14.80
C LYS A 454 12.05 17.71 14.01
N LEU A 455 12.85 18.23 13.06
CA LEU A 455 13.80 17.41 12.29
C LEU A 455 14.92 16.85 13.17
N ARG A 456 15.44 17.66 14.11
CA ARG A 456 16.43 17.18 15.08
C ARG A 456 15.85 16.08 15.98
N ALA A 457 14.60 16.24 16.43
CA ALA A 457 13.91 15.22 17.21
C ALA A 457 13.69 13.92 16.42
N LEU A 458 13.32 14.00 15.13
CA LEU A 458 13.19 12.82 14.26
C LEU A 458 14.52 12.08 14.11
N ASN A 459 15.62 12.80 13.90
CA ASN A 459 16.96 12.21 13.79
C ASN A 459 17.42 11.52 15.09
N GLY A 460 16.95 11.99 16.25
CA GLY A 460 17.18 11.31 17.53
C GLY A 460 16.33 10.05 17.72
N LEU A 461 15.11 10.05 17.19
CA LEU A 461 14.17 8.93 17.29
C LEU A 461 14.48 7.79 16.31
N VAL A 462 15.01 8.13 15.13
CA VAL A 462 15.38 7.18 14.09
C VAL A 462 16.86 7.39 13.73
N PRO A 463 17.79 6.73 14.47
CA PRO A 463 19.22 6.94 14.28
C PRO A 463 19.68 6.63 12.86
N THR A 464 20.61 7.44 12.38
CA THR A 464 21.17 7.34 11.02
C THR A 464 21.77 5.97 10.74
N GLU A 465 22.38 5.35 11.75
CA GLU A 465 23.04 4.05 11.67
C GLU A 465 22.01 2.93 11.41
N ALA A 466 20.81 3.04 11.98
CA ALA A 466 19.70 2.13 11.70
C ALA A 466 19.08 2.40 10.32
N LEU A 467 18.96 3.68 9.93
CA LEU A 467 18.49 4.08 8.59
C LEU A 467 19.43 3.62 7.47
N ALA A 468 20.72 3.51 7.77
CA ALA A 468 21.74 3.07 6.83
C ALA A 468 21.69 1.56 6.55
N LEU A 469 20.96 0.76 7.34
CA LEU A 469 20.92 -0.70 7.16
C LEU A 469 20.12 -1.10 5.91
N PRO A 470 20.56 -2.15 5.18
CA PRO A 470 19.86 -2.58 3.98
C PRO A 470 18.49 -3.22 4.26
N TRP A 471 18.24 -3.76 5.44
CA TRP A 471 16.94 -4.29 5.86
C TRP A 471 16.77 -4.24 7.38
N VAL A 472 15.51 -4.35 7.84
CA VAL A 472 15.15 -4.46 9.26
C VAL A 472 15.22 -5.91 9.77
N LEU A 473 15.35 -6.10 11.08
CA LEU A 473 15.34 -7.43 11.70
C LEU A 473 13.97 -8.13 11.55
N PRO A 474 13.94 -9.48 11.48
CA PRO A 474 12.71 -10.25 11.47
C PRO A 474 12.03 -10.21 12.85
N SER A 475 10.73 -10.48 12.91
CA SER A 475 10.04 -10.59 14.20
C SER A 475 10.44 -11.87 14.94
N LEU A 476 10.76 -12.94 14.19
CA LEU A 476 11.34 -14.18 14.71
C LEU A 476 12.76 -14.36 14.18
N THR A 477 13.76 -14.11 15.03
CA THR A 477 15.16 -14.39 14.73
C THR A 477 15.46 -15.86 14.97
N TRP A 478 16.04 -16.57 13.98
CA TRP A 478 16.42 -17.98 14.11
C TRP A 478 17.70 -18.17 14.95
N TRP A 479 18.54 -17.15 15.00
CA TRP A 479 19.71 -17.03 15.87
C TRP A 479 19.85 -15.57 16.30
N ALA A 480 20.67 -15.30 17.33
CA ALA A 480 20.87 -13.94 17.81
C ALA A 480 21.53 -13.04 16.73
N PRO A 481 20.95 -11.86 16.42
CA PRO A 481 21.57 -10.90 15.52
C PRO A 481 22.93 -10.39 16.01
N SER A 482 23.81 -10.04 15.09
CA SER A 482 25.16 -9.52 15.37
C SER A 482 25.50 -8.30 14.50
N GLY A 483 26.74 -7.80 14.60
CA GLY A 483 27.22 -6.69 13.78
C GLY A 483 26.41 -5.40 13.96
N PRO A 484 26.17 -4.62 12.89
CA PRO A 484 25.37 -3.40 12.95
C PRO A 484 23.93 -3.60 13.45
N TRP A 485 23.32 -4.76 13.22
CA TRP A 485 21.93 -5.04 13.62
C TRP A 485 21.77 -5.23 15.13
N ALA A 486 22.79 -5.72 15.83
CA ALA A 486 22.76 -5.86 17.29
C ALA A 486 22.60 -4.51 18.03
N LYS A 487 22.95 -3.40 17.36
CA LYS A 487 22.80 -2.04 17.90
C LYS A 487 21.40 -1.45 17.69
N VAL A 488 20.54 -2.13 16.94
CA VAL A 488 19.18 -1.67 16.61
C VAL A 488 18.20 -2.23 17.63
N THR A 489 17.80 -1.40 18.58
CA THR A 489 16.83 -1.77 19.63
C THR A 489 15.38 -1.66 19.19
N GLN A 490 15.10 -0.87 18.14
CA GLN A 490 13.76 -0.61 17.63
C GLN A 490 13.77 -0.55 16.11
N SER A 491 12.66 -0.92 15.47
CA SER A 491 12.53 -0.83 14.03
C SER A 491 12.73 0.63 13.55
N PRO A 492 13.55 0.86 12.50
CA PRO A 492 13.70 2.18 11.90
C PRO A 492 12.51 2.54 10.98
N LYS A 493 11.59 1.59 10.75
CA LYS A 493 10.43 1.79 9.88
C LYS A 493 9.42 2.76 10.52
N MET A 494 9.11 3.86 9.83
CA MET A 494 8.17 4.86 10.33
C MET A 494 7.33 5.47 9.21
N LEU A 495 6.02 5.59 9.44
CA LEU A 495 5.10 6.34 8.59
C LEU A 495 4.81 7.70 9.22
N ILE A 496 5.06 8.79 8.51
CA ILE A 496 4.93 10.16 9.02
C ILE A 496 3.84 10.90 8.25
N PHE A 497 2.88 11.49 8.97
CA PHE A 497 1.83 12.34 8.40
C PHE A 497 2.07 13.82 8.71
N SER A 498 1.98 14.66 7.68
CA SER A 498 2.08 16.11 7.76
C SER A 498 0.93 16.81 7.02
N ARG A 499 0.75 18.11 7.29
CA ARG A 499 -0.32 18.94 6.71
C ARG A 499 0.03 19.46 5.33
N PHE A 500 1.27 19.89 5.11
CA PHE A 500 1.68 20.59 3.88
C PHE A 500 2.39 19.66 2.90
N ARG A 501 2.07 19.77 1.60
CA ARG A 501 2.67 18.95 0.54
C ARG A 501 4.20 19.08 0.40
N ALA A 502 4.80 20.20 0.80
CA ALA A 502 6.25 20.42 0.80
C ALA A 502 6.97 19.67 1.94
N THR A 503 6.27 19.43 3.06
CA THR A 503 6.86 18.83 4.27
C THR A 503 7.42 17.43 4.00
N PRO A 504 6.68 16.48 3.39
CA PRO A 504 7.22 15.16 3.10
C PRO A 504 8.49 15.19 2.26
N GLN A 505 8.56 16.07 1.27
CA GLN A 505 9.67 16.15 0.34
C GLN A 505 10.93 16.71 1.03
N SER A 506 10.80 17.82 1.74
CA SER A 506 11.90 18.43 2.49
C SER A 506 12.41 17.48 3.58
N LEU A 507 11.50 16.86 4.34
CA LEU A 507 11.83 15.89 5.38
C LEU A 507 12.60 14.70 4.81
N ALA A 508 12.06 14.06 3.77
CA ALA A 508 12.68 12.88 3.16
C ALA A 508 14.06 13.15 2.59
N ALA A 509 14.24 14.32 1.96
CA ALA A 509 15.50 14.76 1.41
C ALA A 509 16.55 15.00 2.50
N LEU A 510 16.22 15.73 3.57
CA LEU A 510 17.17 16.04 4.64
C LEU A 510 17.54 14.82 5.49
N VAL A 511 16.58 13.92 5.76
CA VAL A 511 16.86 12.66 6.47
C VAL A 511 17.76 11.76 5.63
N SER A 512 17.51 11.64 4.32
CA SER A 512 18.36 10.86 3.42
C SER A 512 19.76 11.49 3.29
N LEU A 513 19.84 12.81 3.20
CA LEU A 513 21.11 13.54 3.15
C LEU A 513 21.97 13.30 4.40
N GLU A 514 21.34 13.25 5.58
CA GLU A 514 22.06 12.95 6.82
C GLU A 514 22.65 11.54 6.83
N VAL A 515 21.95 10.56 6.24
CA VAL A 515 22.48 9.21 6.00
C VAL A 515 23.68 9.25 5.06
N GLU A 516 23.59 9.92 3.91
CA GLU A 516 24.72 10.06 2.98
C GLU A 516 25.91 10.76 3.64
N ARG A 517 25.64 11.78 4.45
CA ARG A 517 26.67 12.56 5.15
C ARG A 517 27.49 11.69 6.09
N LYS A 518 26.83 10.89 6.93
CA LYS A 518 27.56 10.03 7.89
C LYS A 518 28.24 8.83 7.21
N CYS A 519 27.65 8.30 6.13
CA CYS A 519 28.07 7.02 5.56
C CYS A 519 29.02 7.15 4.37
N VAL A 520 28.82 8.16 3.51
CA VAL A 520 29.45 8.23 2.18
C VAL A 520 30.27 9.49 1.99
N ALA A 521 29.94 10.59 2.69
CA ALA A 521 30.62 11.85 2.48
C ALA A 521 32.11 11.78 2.83
N LYS A 522 32.93 12.32 1.92
CA LYS A 522 34.33 12.63 2.14
C LYS A 522 34.53 14.12 1.87
N SER A 523 35.44 14.76 2.60
CA SER A 523 35.66 16.21 2.61
C SER A 523 35.78 16.88 1.23
N ASN A 524 36.28 16.14 0.21
CA ASN A 524 36.55 16.64 -1.13
C ASN A 524 35.73 15.96 -2.26
N LEU A 525 34.71 15.15 -1.93
CA LEU A 525 33.95 14.41 -2.95
C LEU A 525 32.69 15.19 -3.38
N PRO A 526 32.50 15.51 -4.67
CA PRO A 526 31.27 16.13 -5.15
C PRO A 526 30.03 15.27 -4.87
N TYR A 527 28.90 15.91 -4.56
CA TYR A 527 27.63 15.23 -4.26
C TYR A 527 27.19 14.24 -5.35
N ALA A 528 27.42 14.56 -6.62
CA ALA A 528 27.13 13.68 -7.76
C ALA A 528 28.08 12.47 -7.86
N ALA A 529 29.29 12.57 -7.31
CA ALA A 529 30.29 11.50 -7.33
C ALA A 529 30.13 10.49 -6.18
N ALA A 530 29.48 10.89 -5.08
CA ALA A 530 29.23 10.05 -3.89
C ALA A 530 28.57 8.70 -4.23
N TRP A 531 27.69 8.67 -5.23
CA TRP A 531 26.94 7.47 -5.62
C TRP A 531 27.49 6.69 -6.82
N LYS A 532 28.62 7.12 -7.40
CA LYS A 532 29.21 6.47 -8.59
C LYS A 532 29.98 5.19 -8.28
N LYS A 533 30.53 5.05 -7.06
CA LYS A 533 31.35 3.89 -6.71
C LYS A 533 30.48 2.65 -6.48
N ARG A 534 30.74 1.60 -7.24
CA ARG A 534 30.05 0.30 -7.20
C ARG A 534 31.05 -0.80 -6.87
N HIS A 535 30.70 -1.68 -5.94
CA HIS A 535 31.56 -2.72 -5.38
C HIS A 535 31.16 -4.12 -5.86
N LEU A 536 29.90 -4.31 -6.25
CA LEU A 536 29.32 -5.55 -6.78
C LEU A 536 29.09 -5.50 -8.29
N ASN A 537 29.60 -4.49 -8.99
CA ASN A 537 29.56 -4.46 -10.45
C ASN A 537 30.44 -5.58 -11.03
N PRO A 538 29.91 -6.40 -11.95
CA PRO A 538 30.65 -7.54 -12.48
C PRO A 538 31.92 -7.05 -13.19
N LYS A 539 33.04 -7.72 -12.90
CA LYS A 539 34.32 -7.57 -13.60
C LYS A 539 34.79 -8.95 -14.07
N PRO A 540 35.61 -9.07 -15.13
CA PRO A 540 36.05 -10.36 -15.67
C PRO A 540 36.77 -11.27 -14.66
N ASN A 541 37.33 -10.71 -13.59
CA ASN A 541 38.02 -11.40 -12.50
C ASN A 541 37.23 -11.45 -11.17
N GLN A 542 35.92 -11.16 -11.19
CA GLN A 542 35.04 -11.18 -10.02
C GLN A 542 34.13 -12.43 -9.96
N GLY A 543 34.71 -13.62 -10.13
CA GLY A 543 34.02 -14.90 -9.85
C GLY A 543 33.32 -14.96 -8.48
N PRO A 544 33.89 -14.40 -7.39
CA PRO A 544 33.21 -14.32 -6.09
C PRO A 544 31.87 -13.57 -6.12
N THR A 545 31.75 -12.48 -6.89
CA THR A 545 30.48 -11.75 -7.03
C THR A 545 29.41 -12.63 -7.68
N LEU A 546 29.76 -13.39 -8.71
CA LEU A 546 28.82 -14.36 -9.31
C LEU A 546 28.36 -15.38 -8.27
N ALA A 547 29.28 -15.93 -7.48
CA ALA A 547 28.97 -16.94 -6.46
C ALA A 547 28.06 -16.41 -5.34
N LEU A 548 28.25 -15.17 -4.88
CA LEU A 548 27.39 -14.55 -3.87
C LEU A 548 25.93 -14.49 -4.29
N PHE A 549 25.68 -14.19 -5.57
CA PHE A 549 24.33 -14.03 -6.13
C PHE A 549 23.87 -15.25 -6.92
N HIS A 550 24.61 -16.36 -6.86
CA HIS A 550 24.22 -17.62 -7.44
C HIS A 550 23.29 -18.38 -6.48
N PRO A 551 22.00 -18.58 -6.82
CA PRO A 551 21.11 -19.44 -6.04
C PRO A 551 21.48 -20.91 -6.30
N SER A 552 22.54 -21.39 -5.65
CA SER A 552 23.05 -22.76 -5.81
C SER A 552 22.00 -23.81 -5.44
N PRO A 553 21.51 -24.64 -6.39
CA PRO A 553 20.58 -25.72 -6.07
C PRO A 553 21.18 -26.72 -5.06
N PHE A 554 22.49 -26.96 -5.14
CA PHE A 554 23.20 -27.83 -4.21
C PHE A 554 23.12 -27.28 -2.77
N LEU A 555 23.55 -26.04 -2.54
CA LEU A 555 23.56 -25.49 -1.18
C LEU A 555 22.16 -25.19 -0.63
N ILE A 556 21.21 -24.83 -1.50
CA ILE A 556 19.82 -24.61 -1.09
C ILE A 556 19.19 -25.90 -0.55
N ARG A 557 19.40 -27.04 -1.23
CA ARG A 557 18.83 -28.34 -0.80
C ARG A 557 19.64 -29.02 0.30
N ALA A 558 20.96 -28.87 0.29
CA ALA A 558 21.83 -29.58 1.22
C ALA A 558 21.77 -29.00 2.64
N VAL A 559 21.63 -27.69 2.79
CA VAL A 559 21.79 -27.01 4.09
C VAL A 559 20.46 -26.48 4.60
N GLU A 560 20.01 -27.03 5.74
CA GLU A 560 18.88 -26.52 6.53
C GLU A 560 19.41 -25.93 7.84
N PRO A 561 19.52 -24.60 7.97
CA PRO A 561 20.05 -23.95 9.17
C PRO A 561 19.20 -24.16 10.43
N LEU A 562 17.91 -24.50 10.29
CA LEU A 562 17.02 -24.78 11.41
C LEU A 562 17.16 -26.20 11.96
N ASP A 563 17.97 -27.06 11.36
CA ASP A 563 18.22 -28.43 11.84
C ASP A 563 19.18 -28.48 13.04
N VAL A 564 18.88 -27.67 14.06
CA VAL A 564 19.63 -27.53 15.31
C VAL A 564 18.68 -27.58 16.50
N LYS A 565 19.18 -28.03 17.66
CA LYS A 565 18.36 -28.11 18.88
C LYS A 565 18.28 -26.75 19.57
N GLY A 566 17.06 -26.31 19.89
CA GLY A 566 16.81 -25.09 20.68
C GLY A 566 17.35 -23.81 20.04
N LYS A 567 17.53 -22.76 20.85
CA LYS A 567 18.17 -21.50 20.42
C LYS A 567 19.68 -21.68 20.27
N ALA A 568 20.08 -22.30 19.15
CA ALA A 568 21.47 -22.62 18.88
C ALA A 568 22.30 -21.36 18.56
N ALA A 569 23.55 -21.34 19.01
CA ALA A 569 24.52 -20.32 18.62
C ALA A 569 24.93 -20.50 17.16
N ILE A 570 25.33 -19.41 16.48
CA ILE A 570 25.76 -19.48 15.07
C ILE A 570 26.92 -20.46 14.82
N LYS A 571 27.77 -20.69 15.84
CA LYS A 571 28.83 -21.69 15.80
C LYS A 571 28.28 -23.12 15.64
N GLN A 572 27.18 -23.44 16.32
CA GLN A 572 26.52 -24.73 16.22
C GLN A 572 25.84 -24.89 14.86
N ILE A 573 25.19 -23.84 14.36
CA ILE A 573 24.59 -23.80 13.01
C ILE A 573 25.66 -24.03 11.94
N ARG A 574 26.81 -23.35 12.02
CA ARG A 574 27.96 -23.57 11.12
C ARG A 574 28.48 -25.00 11.18
N ALA A 575 28.57 -25.59 12.39
CA ALA A 575 28.99 -26.98 12.54
C ALA A 575 28.00 -27.95 11.90
N ARG A 576 26.69 -27.71 12.06
CA ARG A 576 25.64 -28.52 11.43
C ARG A 576 25.64 -28.38 9.92
N ALA A 577 25.73 -27.16 9.40
CA ALA A 577 25.83 -26.90 7.96
C ALA A 577 27.04 -27.61 7.34
N ARG A 578 28.17 -27.66 8.06
CA ARG A 578 29.35 -28.44 7.62
C ARG A 578 29.02 -29.93 7.47
N GLN A 579 28.37 -30.53 8.46
CA GLN A 579 27.96 -31.95 8.41
C GLN A 579 26.98 -32.22 7.26
N GLN A 580 25.99 -31.33 7.08
CA GLN A 580 25.01 -31.42 6.00
C GLN A 580 25.66 -31.34 4.62
N ILE A 581 26.61 -30.42 4.41
CA ILE A 581 27.38 -30.33 3.16
C ILE A 581 28.15 -31.63 2.92
N ILE A 582 28.88 -32.14 3.93
CA ILE A 582 29.63 -33.40 3.82
C ILE A 582 28.71 -34.56 3.41
N GLN A 583 27.53 -34.67 4.01
CA GLN A 583 26.56 -35.72 3.71
C GLN A 583 25.97 -35.60 2.30
N ALA A 584 25.87 -34.38 1.76
CA ALA A 584 25.33 -34.13 0.43
C ALA A 584 26.37 -34.18 -0.69
N LEU A 585 27.67 -34.32 -0.38
CA LEU A 585 28.72 -34.34 -1.40
C LEU A 585 28.53 -35.51 -2.38
N PRO A 586 28.80 -35.30 -3.68
CA PRO A 586 28.88 -36.40 -4.63
C PRO A 586 29.90 -37.45 -4.16
N PRO A 587 29.63 -38.77 -4.35
CA PRO A 587 30.55 -39.82 -3.92
C PRO A 587 31.96 -39.75 -4.54
N SER A 588 32.11 -39.00 -5.64
CA SER A 588 33.40 -38.75 -6.30
C SER A 588 34.26 -37.68 -5.61
N ILE A 589 33.74 -37.01 -4.57
CA ILE A 589 34.41 -35.92 -3.86
C ILE A 589 34.52 -36.28 -2.39
N ALA A 590 35.74 -36.56 -1.92
CA ALA A 590 36.00 -36.80 -0.50
C ALA A 590 35.86 -35.49 0.32
N PRO A 591 35.30 -35.57 1.55
CA PRO A 591 35.13 -34.38 2.40
C PRO A 591 36.44 -33.85 3.01
N GLU A 592 37.54 -34.59 2.85
CA GLU A 592 38.83 -34.28 3.45
C GLU A 592 39.97 -34.45 2.43
N ALA A 593 41.03 -33.67 2.63
CA ALA A 593 42.22 -33.74 1.79
C ALA A 593 43.03 -35.01 2.08
N PRO A 594 43.69 -35.62 1.07
CA PRO A 594 44.42 -36.88 1.24
C PRO A 594 45.65 -36.78 2.15
N ASN A 595 46.18 -35.57 2.36
CA ASN A 595 47.32 -35.33 3.25
C ASN A 595 47.40 -33.85 3.68
N ALA A 596 48.26 -33.55 4.66
CA ALA A 596 48.42 -32.21 5.24
C ALA A 596 48.88 -31.14 4.22
N ARG A 597 49.67 -31.52 3.22
CA ARG A 597 50.12 -30.59 2.15
C ARG A 597 48.95 -30.21 1.25
N SER A 598 48.17 -31.19 0.80
CA SER A 598 46.94 -30.98 0.02
C SER A 598 45.92 -30.14 0.78
N ASN A 599 45.82 -30.30 2.11
CA ASN A 599 44.93 -29.51 2.94
C ASN A 599 45.26 -28.00 2.98
N ARG A 600 46.43 -27.58 2.48
CA ARG A 600 46.79 -26.15 2.33
C ARG A 600 46.24 -25.53 1.04
N ARG A 601 45.65 -26.31 0.13
CA ARG A 601 45.03 -25.81 -1.11
C ARG A 601 43.87 -24.86 -0.79
N ARG A 602 43.83 -23.73 -1.50
CA ARG A 602 42.79 -22.72 -1.42
C ARG A 602 42.24 -22.41 -2.80
N LYS A 603 41.43 -23.31 -3.36
CA LYS A 603 40.64 -22.99 -4.55
C LYS A 603 39.57 -21.95 -4.19
N PRO A 604 39.20 -21.06 -5.11
CA PRO A 604 38.14 -20.08 -4.83
C PRO A 604 36.78 -20.80 -4.73
N ALA A 605 35.95 -20.38 -3.76
CA ALA A 605 34.68 -21.04 -3.44
C ALA A 605 33.74 -21.19 -4.65
N TRP A 606 33.74 -20.23 -5.57
CA TRP A 606 32.94 -20.28 -6.80
C TRP A 606 33.31 -21.47 -7.70
N ALA A 607 34.60 -21.79 -7.81
CA ALA A 607 35.09 -22.87 -8.66
C ALA A 607 34.80 -24.24 -8.04
N ILE A 608 34.93 -24.32 -6.72
CA ILE A 608 34.63 -25.52 -5.93
C ILE A 608 33.15 -25.85 -6.04
N LEU A 609 32.29 -24.85 -5.86
CA LEU A 609 30.85 -25.02 -5.99
C LEU A 609 30.47 -25.49 -7.39
N ALA A 610 31.05 -24.87 -8.44
CA ALA A 610 30.82 -25.29 -9.82
C ALA A 610 31.25 -26.75 -10.06
N ALA A 611 32.38 -27.18 -9.49
CA ALA A 611 32.85 -28.55 -9.60
C ALA A 611 31.93 -29.54 -8.87
N ILE A 612 31.41 -29.19 -7.69
CA ILE A 612 30.45 -30.01 -6.93
C ILE A 612 29.13 -30.14 -7.69
N GLU A 613 28.57 -29.03 -8.19
CA GLU A 613 27.30 -29.03 -8.92
C GLU A 613 27.40 -29.80 -10.24
N ARG A 614 28.56 -29.76 -10.91
CA ARG A 614 28.82 -30.56 -12.12
C ARG A 614 29.00 -32.06 -11.82
N ALA A 615 29.49 -32.40 -10.63
CA ALA A 615 29.73 -33.79 -10.20
C ALA A 615 28.45 -34.50 -9.68
N GLN A 616 27.31 -33.82 -9.63
CA GLN A 616 26.03 -34.40 -9.21
C GLN A 616 25.61 -35.57 -10.11
N LYS A 617 25.05 -36.63 -9.50
CA LYS A 617 24.56 -37.83 -10.21
C LYS A 617 23.03 -37.79 -10.36
N ALA A 618 22.44 -38.79 -11.02
CA ALA A 618 20.99 -38.91 -11.17
C ALA A 618 20.29 -38.88 -9.79
N PRO A 619 19.14 -38.18 -9.66
CA PRO A 619 18.37 -37.49 -10.71
C PRO A 619 18.90 -36.10 -11.10
N LEU A 620 19.91 -35.56 -10.42
CA LEU A 620 20.42 -34.18 -10.56
C LEU A 620 21.49 -34.00 -11.65
N ALA A 621 21.91 -35.06 -12.36
CA ALA A 621 23.02 -35.00 -13.33
C ALA A 621 22.85 -33.96 -14.45
N ARG A 622 21.61 -33.64 -14.84
CA ARG A 622 21.30 -32.63 -15.88
C ARG A 622 21.13 -31.22 -15.32
N GLU A 623 21.13 -31.05 -14.00
CA GLU A 623 20.82 -29.79 -13.34
C GLU A 623 21.86 -28.70 -13.63
N PHE A 624 23.16 -29.05 -13.66
CA PHE A 624 24.21 -28.09 -13.98
C PHE A 624 24.00 -27.42 -15.36
N ALA A 625 23.60 -28.20 -16.36
CA ALA A 625 23.31 -27.71 -17.70
C ALA A 625 22.03 -26.84 -17.73
N ALA A 626 20.99 -27.24 -17.00
CA ALA A 626 19.77 -26.44 -16.86
C ALA A 626 20.04 -25.09 -16.18
N VAL A 627 20.83 -25.08 -15.11
CA VAL A 627 21.26 -23.86 -14.40
C VAL A 627 22.06 -22.94 -15.33
N GLN A 628 23.02 -23.48 -16.10
CA GLN A 628 23.78 -22.70 -17.09
C GLN A 628 22.86 -22.09 -18.16
N LYS A 629 21.89 -22.85 -18.67
CA LYS A 629 20.90 -22.34 -19.64
C LYS A 629 20.07 -21.18 -19.05
N ASN A 630 19.66 -21.29 -17.79
CA ASN A 630 18.91 -20.23 -17.11
C ASN A 630 19.76 -18.96 -16.94
N TRP A 631 21.03 -19.10 -16.56
CA TRP A 631 21.98 -17.99 -16.52
C TRP A 631 22.23 -17.35 -17.88
N GLY A 632 22.32 -18.12 -18.96
CA GLY A 632 22.47 -17.58 -20.32
C GLY A 632 21.31 -16.69 -20.76
N ARG A 633 20.11 -16.88 -20.19
CA ARG A 633 18.93 -16.01 -20.41
C ARG A 633 18.98 -14.72 -19.58
N VAL A 634 19.82 -14.67 -18.55
CA VAL A 634 19.95 -13.54 -17.63
C VAL A 634 20.95 -12.56 -18.24
N ALA A 635 20.46 -11.38 -18.62
CA ALA A 635 21.28 -10.32 -19.23
C ALA A 635 22.17 -10.81 -20.40
N PRO A 636 21.58 -11.31 -21.51
CA PRO A 636 22.34 -11.94 -22.60
C PRO A 636 23.35 -11.01 -23.29
N LYS A 637 23.21 -9.69 -23.12
CA LYS A 637 24.13 -8.67 -23.65
C LYS A 637 25.28 -8.30 -22.69
N ASP A 638 25.31 -8.85 -21.47
CA ASP A 638 26.37 -8.59 -20.48
C ASP A 638 27.58 -9.49 -20.74
N ALA A 639 28.55 -8.98 -21.51
CA ALA A 639 29.76 -9.71 -21.88
C ALA A 639 30.56 -10.18 -20.66
N THR A 640 30.55 -9.41 -19.56
CA THR A 640 31.28 -9.77 -18.34
C THR A 640 30.62 -10.96 -17.65
N LEU A 641 29.29 -10.98 -17.57
CA LEU A 641 28.56 -12.13 -17.07
C LEU A 641 28.86 -13.38 -17.92
N GLN A 642 28.87 -13.26 -19.25
CA GLN A 642 29.20 -14.40 -20.12
C GLN A 642 30.61 -14.95 -19.86
N THR A 643 31.61 -14.08 -19.63
CA THR A 643 32.96 -14.50 -19.21
C THR A 643 32.94 -15.28 -17.89
N LEU A 644 32.21 -14.80 -16.88
CA LEU A 644 32.12 -15.48 -15.58
C LEU A 644 31.38 -16.83 -15.68
N LEU A 645 30.37 -16.94 -16.53
CA LEU A 645 29.65 -18.20 -16.79
C LEU A 645 30.53 -19.23 -17.51
N LYS A 646 31.37 -18.78 -18.45
CA LYS A 646 32.38 -19.61 -19.12
C LYS A 646 33.41 -20.13 -18.10
N GLN A 647 33.94 -19.26 -17.24
CA GLN A 647 34.84 -19.68 -16.15
C GLN A 647 34.19 -20.73 -15.24
N ARG A 648 32.90 -20.56 -14.90
CA ARG A 648 32.13 -21.55 -14.12
C ARG A 648 32.00 -22.88 -14.86
N GLN A 649 31.78 -22.87 -16.18
CA GLN A 649 31.68 -24.08 -17.00
C GLN A 649 33.01 -24.83 -17.08
N GLU A 650 34.11 -24.09 -17.20
CA GLU A 650 35.48 -24.59 -17.35
C GLU A 650 36.18 -24.87 -16.01
N ALA A 651 35.50 -24.65 -14.88
CA ALA A 651 36.07 -24.89 -13.55
C ALA A 651 36.66 -26.31 -13.43
N GLU A 652 37.87 -26.43 -12.90
CA GLU A 652 38.56 -27.72 -12.76
C GLU A 652 37.77 -28.69 -11.88
N ALA A 653 37.74 -29.97 -12.26
CA ALA A 653 37.17 -31.00 -11.41
C ALA A 653 37.96 -31.14 -10.09
N ILE A 654 37.28 -31.61 -9.05
CA ILE A 654 37.87 -31.91 -7.75
C ILE A 654 37.48 -33.31 -7.33
N THR A 655 38.36 -33.96 -6.56
CA THR A 655 38.12 -35.28 -5.96
C THR A 655 38.13 -35.25 -4.44
N TRP A 656 38.46 -34.11 -3.85
CA TRP A 656 38.51 -33.87 -2.40
C TRP A 656 38.42 -32.38 -2.07
N LEU A 657 38.10 -32.04 -0.82
CA LEU A 657 38.06 -30.68 -0.27
C LEU A 657 39.12 -30.47 0.82
N SER A 658 39.74 -29.29 0.84
CA SER A 658 40.50 -28.83 2.01
C SER A 658 39.57 -28.30 3.10
N ARG A 659 40.07 -28.16 4.33
CA ARG A 659 39.31 -27.57 5.44
C ARG A 659 38.86 -26.14 5.14
N TRP A 660 39.73 -25.33 4.53
CA TRP A 660 39.43 -23.95 4.15
C TRP A 660 38.37 -23.86 3.06
N GLU A 661 38.43 -24.80 2.12
CA GLU A 661 37.48 -24.91 1.02
C GLU A 661 36.09 -25.29 1.52
N LEU A 662 36.01 -26.25 2.44
CA LEU A 662 34.76 -26.64 3.09
C LEU A 662 34.19 -25.51 3.96
N ASP A 663 35.04 -24.80 4.72
CA ASP A 663 34.61 -23.64 5.51
C ASP A 663 34.05 -22.52 4.63
N ALA A 664 34.67 -22.26 3.47
CA ALA A 664 34.15 -21.30 2.50
C ALA A 664 32.78 -21.73 1.91
N LEU A 665 32.53 -23.03 1.70
CA LEU A 665 31.22 -23.54 1.30
C LEU A 665 30.16 -23.33 2.39
N VAL A 666 30.54 -23.51 3.67
CA VAL A 666 29.65 -23.23 4.81
C VAL A 666 29.31 -21.74 4.87
N ASP A 667 30.30 -20.86 4.70
CA ASP A 667 30.06 -19.41 4.66
C ASP A 667 29.16 -19.00 3.50
N MET A 668 29.30 -19.62 2.31
CA MET A 668 28.36 -19.40 1.21
C MET A 668 26.96 -19.95 1.50
N ALA A 669 26.85 -21.13 2.10
CA ALA A 669 25.57 -21.76 2.36
C ALA A 669 24.70 -20.94 3.32
N LEU A 670 25.33 -20.30 4.33
CA LEU A 670 24.65 -19.49 5.33
C LEU A 670 24.60 -17.99 4.98
N GLY A 671 25.58 -17.49 4.23
CA GLY A 671 25.77 -16.05 4.01
C GLY A 671 25.60 -15.56 2.58
N ALA A 672 25.60 -16.41 1.55
CA ALA A 672 25.45 -15.93 0.17
C ALA A 672 24.01 -15.44 -0.08
N PRO A 673 23.77 -14.18 -0.49
CA PRO A 673 22.43 -13.66 -0.74
C PRO A 673 21.59 -14.51 -1.71
N GLY A 674 22.22 -15.08 -2.75
CA GLY A 674 21.55 -15.95 -3.71
C GLY A 674 21.03 -17.25 -3.08
N VAL A 675 21.85 -17.90 -2.25
CA VAL A 675 21.48 -19.14 -1.56
C VAL A 675 20.43 -18.88 -0.49
N VAL A 676 20.62 -17.86 0.33
CA VAL A 676 19.67 -17.45 1.39
C VAL A 676 18.30 -17.12 0.80
N THR A 677 18.26 -16.35 -0.30
CA THR A 677 17.00 -16.03 -0.98
C THR A 677 16.34 -17.27 -1.57
N GLY A 678 17.12 -18.13 -2.25
CA GLY A 678 16.60 -19.33 -2.87
C GLY A 678 16.05 -20.33 -1.85
N ARG A 679 16.71 -20.49 -0.70
CA ARG A 679 16.24 -21.35 0.40
C ARG A 679 14.98 -20.79 1.05
N ALA A 680 14.93 -19.49 1.34
CA ALA A 680 13.71 -18.84 1.82
C ALA A 680 12.55 -19.03 0.83
N LEU A 681 12.76 -18.80 -0.48
CA LEU A 681 11.72 -18.98 -1.51
C LEU A 681 11.27 -20.45 -1.62
N SER A 682 12.19 -21.41 -1.54
CA SER A 682 11.88 -22.84 -1.67
C SER A 682 10.92 -23.37 -0.60
N ARG A 683 10.88 -22.75 0.59
CA ARG A 683 9.90 -23.10 1.65
C ARG A 683 8.48 -22.68 1.31
N HIS A 684 8.31 -21.68 0.45
CA HIS A 684 7.00 -21.15 0.03
C HIS A 684 6.63 -21.57 -1.40
N LEU A 685 7.60 -22.07 -2.19
CA LEU A 685 7.43 -22.56 -3.56
C LEU A 685 8.23 -23.88 -3.74
N PRO A 686 7.65 -25.03 -3.36
CA PRO A 686 8.30 -26.35 -3.49
C PRO A 686 8.73 -26.68 -4.93
N GLU A 687 8.01 -26.15 -5.92
CA GLU A 687 8.26 -26.32 -7.36
C GLU A 687 9.40 -25.43 -7.88
N LEU A 688 10.16 -24.74 -7.01
CA LEU A 688 11.24 -23.82 -7.41
C LEU A 688 12.22 -24.43 -8.42
N PHE A 689 12.49 -25.73 -8.28
CA PHE A 689 13.44 -26.46 -9.14
C PHE A 689 12.79 -27.21 -10.30
N ASP A 690 11.50 -27.02 -10.57
CA ASP A 690 10.93 -27.37 -11.86
C ASP A 690 11.42 -26.36 -12.91
N TYR A 691 12.45 -26.77 -13.64
CA TYR A 691 13.11 -25.93 -14.63
C TYR A 691 12.24 -25.65 -15.87
N GLN A 692 11.11 -26.36 -16.07
CA GLN A 692 10.18 -26.07 -17.17
C GLN A 692 9.35 -24.82 -16.89
N GLU A 693 8.94 -24.63 -15.64
CA GLU A 693 8.10 -23.50 -15.18
C GLU A 693 8.85 -22.16 -15.04
N GLN A 694 10.17 -22.17 -15.28
CA GLN A 694 11.04 -20.99 -15.24
C GLN A 694 11.14 -20.28 -13.88
N HIS A 695 10.63 -20.87 -12.79
CA HIS A 695 10.72 -20.31 -11.43
C HIS A 695 12.17 -20.01 -11.03
N PHE A 696 13.06 -20.97 -11.23
CA PHE A 696 14.49 -20.79 -11.00
C PHE A 696 15.09 -19.66 -11.86
N ALA A 697 14.66 -19.51 -13.11
CA ALA A 697 15.13 -18.44 -14.00
C ALA A 697 14.78 -17.05 -13.44
N ARG A 698 13.56 -16.90 -12.90
CA ARG A 698 13.09 -15.68 -12.25
C ARG A 698 13.88 -15.37 -10.98
N LEU A 699 14.19 -16.39 -10.17
CA LEU A 699 15.07 -16.26 -9.00
C LEU A 699 16.49 -15.80 -9.38
N VAL A 700 17.13 -16.44 -10.37
CA VAL A 700 18.46 -16.04 -10.84
C VAL A 700 18.45 -14.59 -11.32
N ARG A 701 17.44 -14.23 -12.13
CA ARG A 701 17.27 -12.86 -12.61
C ARG A 701 17.13 -11.88 -11.44
N PHE A 702 16.31 -12.20 -10.44
CA PHE A 702 16.13 -11.37 -9.25
C PHE A 702 17.46 -11.17 -8.51
N CYS A 703 18.16 -12.25 -8.17
CA CYS A 703 19.43 -12.17 -7.43
C CYS A 703 20.46 -11.30 -8.18
N TRP A 704 20.58 -11.47 -9.51
CA TRP A 704 21.59 -10.77 -10.31
C TRP A 704 21.24 -9.31 -10.64
N THR A 705 19.99 -9.03 -11.00
CA THR A 705 19.56 -7.73 -11.56
C THR A 705 18.90 -6.80 -10.55
N ARG A 706 18.39 -7.35 -9.44
CA ARG A 706 17.67 -6.60 -8.40
C ARG A 706 18.38 -6.64 -7.06
N LEU A 707 18.55 -7.82 -6.47
CA LEU A 707 19.14 -7.92 -5.13
C LEU A 707 20.58 -7.40 -5.13
N ARG A 708 21.40 -7.81 -6.10
CA ARG A 708 22.78 -7.30 -6.24
C ARG A 708 22.83 -5.78 -6.37
N THR A 709 22.04 -5.21 -7.27
CA THR A 709 22.05 -3.76 -7.55
C THR A 709 21.51 -2.95 -6.37
N TYR A 710 20.52 -3.50 -5.64
CA TYR A 710 20.05 -2.95 -4.37
C TYR A 710 21.15 -2.96 -3.30
N LEU A 711 21.83 -4.09 -3.11
CA LEU A 711 22.89 -4.22 -2.10
C LEU A 711 24.13 -3.39 -2.45
N ASP A 712 24.39 -3.11 -3.73
CA ASP A 712 25.54 -2.32 -4.20
C ASP A 712 25.40 -0.80 -3.97
N ARG A 713 24.52 -0.38 -3.07
CA ARG A 713 24.39 1.03 -2.66
C ARG A 713 25.59 1.40 -1.75
N PRO A 714 26.27 2.53 -1.98
CA PRO A 714 27.50 2.88 -1.22
C PRO A 714 27.27 3.05 0.28
N VAL A 715 26.06 3.46 0.67
CA VAL A 715 25.67 3.57 2.08
C VAL A 715 25.83 2.20 2.78
N PHE A 716 25.32 1.13 2.17
CA PHE A 716 25.43 -0.22 2.72
C PHE A 716 26.88 -0.65 2.85
N TRP A 717 27.66 -0.47 1.78
CA TRP A 717 29.08 -0.79 1.79
C TRP A 717 29.84 -0.18 2.99
N SER A 718 29.52 1.07 3.32
CA SER A 718 30.23 1.83 4.36
C SER A 718 30.02 1.28 5.78
N ILE A 719 28.84 0.72 6.07
CA ILE A 719 28.46 0.27 7.41
C ILE A 719 28.66 -1.23 7.64
N LEU A 720 28.70 -2.04 6.58
CA LEU A 720 28.78 -3.49 6.70
C LEU A 720 30.19 -3.95 7.13
N PRO A 721 30.32 -4.92 8.06
CA PRO A 721 31.62 -5.39 8.56
C PRO A 721 32.30 -6.34 7.58
N GLY A 722 33.61 -6.23 7.38
CA GLY A 722 34.40 -7.12 6.53
C GLY A 722 35.45 -6.39 5.69
N GLU A 723 36.42 -7.15 5.18
CA GLU A 723 37.56 -6.61 4.42
C GLU A 723 37.23 -6.41 2.93
N ASP A 724 36.45 -7.33 2.35
CA ASP A 724 36.05 -7.31 0.95
C ASP A 724 34.53 -7.43 0.75
N ALA A 725 34.09 -7.40 -0.50
CA ALA A 725 32.66 -7.47 -0.82
C ALA A 725 32.02 -8.80 -0.42
N THR A 726 32.72 -9.90 -0.64
CA THR A 726 32.23 -11.24 -0.33
C THR A 726 31.97 -11.37 1.16
N GLN A 727 32.97 -11.04 1.97
CA GLN A 727 32.88 -11.12 3.41
C GLN A 727 31.82 -10.16 3.97
N LYS A 728 31.77 -8.91 3.47
CA LYS A 728 30.77 -7.93 3.91
C LYS A 728 29.34 -8.41 3.73
N TYR A 729 28.98 -8.91 2.55
CA TYR A 729 27.60 -9.32 2.30
C TYR A 729 27.29 -10.71 2.88
N GLN A 730 28.28 -11.60 3.01
CA GLN A 730 28.09 -12.86 3.74
C GLN A 730 27.82 -12.64 5.22
N ASN A 731 28.66 -11.83 5.88
CA ASN A 731 28.47 -11.46 7.27
C ASN A 731 27.13 -10.74 7.44
N ALA A 732 26.78 -9.80 6.55
CA ALA A 732 25.50 -9.11 6.59
C ALA A 732 24.30 -10.07 6.62
N CYS A 733 24.27 -11.08 5.74
CA CYS A 733 23.17 -12.04 5.69
C CYS A 733 23.01 -12.84 6.99
N VAL A 734 24.12 -13.20 7.62
CA VAL A 734 24.12 -13.92 8.90
C VAL A 734 23.79 -12.98 10.05
N ASP A 735 24.51 -11.87 10.18
CA ASP A 735 24.39 -10.88 11.25
C ASP A 735 22.98 -10.26 11.33
N GLY A 736 22.38 -9.99 10.16
CA GLY A 736 21.05 -9.41 10.03
C GLY A 736 19.94 -10.44 9.82
N CYS A 737 20.21 -11.74 9.99
CA CYS A 737 19.26 -12.84 9.84
C CYS A 737 18.42 -12.78 8.54
N LEU A 738 19.05 -12.48 7.40
CA LEU A 738 18.34 -12.20 6.14
C LEU A 738 17.40 -13.34 5.70
N GLU A 739 17.76 -14.59 5.98
CA GLU A 739 16.91 -15.73 5.63
C GLU A 739 15.57 -15.71 6.36
N ALA A 740 15.60 -15.44 7.66
CA ALA A 740 14.40 -15.31 8.49
C ALA A 740 13.57 -14.09 8.05
N VAL A 741 14.22 -12.99 7.65
CA VAL A 741 13.57 -11.79 7.10
C VAL A 741 12.81 -12.12 5.80
N LEU A 742 13.44 -12.87 4.89
CA LEU A 742 12.84 -13.26 3.62
C LEU A 742 11.74 -14.31 3.80
N ASP A 743 11.93 -15.30 4.68
CA ASP A 743 10.90 -16.30 5.00
C ASP A 743 9.63 -15.63 5.55
N GLU A 744 9.79 -14.73 6.52
CA GLU A 744 8.69 -13.94 7.09
C GLU A 744 8.02 -13.04 6.04
N HIS A 745 8.82 -12.42 5.16
CA HIS A 745 8.29 -11.60 4.07
C HIS A 745 7.46 -12.44 3.08
N PHE A 746 7.98 -13.59 2.63
CA PHE A 746 7.25 -14.46 1.71
C PHE A 746 5.99 -15.04 2.33
N TRP A 747 6.05 -15.46 3.61
CA TRP A 747 4.86 -15.86 4.36
C TRP A 747 3.80 -14.78 4.37
N LEU A 748 4.18 -13.53 4.63
CA LEU A 748 3.25 -12.42 4.66
C LEU A 748 2.66 -12.15 3.26
N ARG A 749 3.50 -12.18 2.22
CA ARG A 749 3.10 -11.86 0.84
C ARG A 749 2.26 -12.94 0.17
N LYS A 750 2.33 -14.20 0.58
CA LYS A 750 1.45 -15.27 0.05
C LYS A 750 -0.04 -14.98 0.26
N SER A 751 -0.37 -14.15 1.26
CA SER A 751 -1.74 -13.67 1.50
C SER A 751 -2.23 -12.71 0.41
N LYS A 752 -1.36 -12.15 -0.43
CA LYS A 752 -1.67 -11.18 -1.51
C LYS A 752 -1.22 -11.63 -2.90
N VAL A 753 -0.23 -12.51 -2.99
CA VAL A 753 0.37 -12.98 -4.24
C VAL A 753 0.43 -14.50 -4.23
N ASN A 754 0.27 -15.14 -5.40
CA ASN A 754 0.47 -16.58 -5.51
C ASN A 754 1.96 -16.95 -5.31
N PRO A 755 2.26 -18.18 -4.85
CA PRO A 755 3.64 -18.63 -4.63
C PRO A 755 4.59 -18.39 -5.82
N ASP A 756 4.12 -18.62 -7.05
CA ASP A 756 4.87 -18.45 -8.29
C ASP A 756 5.17 -16.99 -8.65
N GLY A 757 4.53 -16.03 -7.97
CA GLY A 757 4.69 -14.58 -8.16
C GLY A 757 5.45 -13.88 -7.04
N LEU A 758 5.84 -14.59 -5.97
CA LEU A 758 6.48 -13.99 -4.78
C LEU A 758 7.80 -13.28 -5.12
N ILE A 759 8.59 -13.85 -6.02
CA ILE A 759 9.89 -13.29 -6.41
C ILE A 759 9.72 -12.07 -7.32
N GLU A 760 8.71 -12.05 -8.19
CA GLU A 760 8.35 -10.90 -9.02
C GLU A 760 7.80 -9.75 -8.18
N ASP A 761 6.98 -10.03 -7.17
CA ASP A 761 6.47 -9.03 -6.24
C ASP A 761 7.62 -8.34 -5.49
N LEU A 762 8.56 -9.11 -4.93
CA LEU A 762 9.75 -8.57 -4.29
C LEU A 762 10.66 -7.85 -5.30
N SER A 763 10.81 -8.38 -6.51
CA SER A 763 11.57 -7.76 -7.61
C SER A 763 11.01 -6.38 -7.97
N ALA A 764 9.69 -6.24 -8.08
CA ALA A 764 9.02 -4.98 -8.37
C ALA A 764 9.21 -3.96 -7.25
N ALA A 765 9.11 -4.40 -5.99
CA ALA A 765 9.33 -3.54 -4.83
C ALA A 765 10.77 -2.99 -4.77
N LEU A 766 11.78 -3.83 -5.01
CA LEU A 766 13.18 -3.38 -5.03
C LEU A 766 13.54 -2.55 -6.28
N ALA A 767 12.71 -2.56 -7.32
CA ALA A 767 12.89 -1.75 -8.52
C ALA A 767 12.45 -0.29 -8.35
N ALA A 768 11.78 0.07 -7.25
CA ALA A 768 11.27 1.41 -7.02
C ALA A 768 12.40 2.45 -7.06
N ASN A 769 12.37 3.30 -8.10
CA ASN A 769 13.29 4.42 -8.28
C ASN A 769 12.89 5.60 -7.41
N VAL A 770 13.51 5.72 -6.25
CA VAL A 770 13.28 6.84 -5.38
C VAL A 770 13.84 8.14 -5.99
N GLY A 771 13.01 9.18 -6.05
CA GLY A 771 13.32 10.44 -6.74
C GLY A 771 14.26 11.37 -5.96
N THR A 772 14.43 12.59 -6.50
CA THR A 772 15.13 13.69 -5.84
C THR A 772 14.15 14.82 -5.51
N PHE A 773 14.52 15.67 -4.55
CA PHE A 773 13.79 16.90 -4.24
C PHE A 773 14.70 18.11 -4.45
N GLY A 774 14.18 19.16 -5.10
CA GLY A 774 14.89 20.38 -5.40
C GLY A 774 14.66 21.47 -4.35
N PHE A 775 15.72 21.91 -3.67
CA PHE A 775 15.72 23.12 -2.84
C PHE A 775 16.12 24.34 -3.68
N LYS A 776 15.46 25.48 -3.49
CA LYS A 776 15.87 26.76 -4.10
C LYS A 776 17.28 27.14 -3.62
N GLY A 777 18.14 27.49 -4.57
CA GLY A 777 19.52 27.94 -4.35
C GLY A 777 19.61 29.45 -4.04
N ALA A 778 20.79 30.04 -4.23
CA ALA A 778 21.04 31.47 -3.96
C ALA A 778 20.30 32.41 -4.93
N LYS A 779 20.19 31.99 -6.20
CA LYS A 779 19.47 32.71 -7.26
C LYS A 779 18.22 31.93 -7.68
N LYS A 780 17.21 32.60 -8.24
CA LYS A 780 15.95 32.00 -8.73
C LYS A 780 16.14 30.78 -9.66
N LYS A 781 17.23 30.75 -10.45
CA LYS A 781 17.55 29.65 -11.38
C LYS A 781 18.33 28.49 -10.75
N ASP A 782 18.89 28.67 -9.56
CA ASP A 782 19.68 27.64 -8.90
C ASP A 782 18.75 26.67 -8.17
N LYS A 783 18.86 25.37 -8.45
CA LYS A 783 18.17 24.30 -7.71
C LYS A 783 19.17 23.25 -7.24
N ILE A 784 19.06 22.86 -5.98
CA ILE A 784 19.89 21.82 -5.37
C ILE A 784 19.04 20.57 -5.24
N ARG A 785 19.35 19.56 -6.05
CA ARG A 785 18.62 18.28 -6.03
C ARG A 785 19.25 17.32 -5.03
N ILE A 786 18.48 16.97 -4.00
CA ILE A 786 18.86 15.99 -2.98
C ILE A 786 18.11 14.69 -3.21
N ARG A 787 18.81 13.55 -3.08
CA ARG A 787 18.26 12.21 -3.28
C ARG A 787 17.43 11.83 -2.07
N CYS A 788 16.23 11.35 -2.31
CA CYS A 788 15.46 10.63 -1.30
C CYS A 788 15.81 9.15 -1.44
N HIS A 789 16.10 8.44 -0.35
CA HIS A 789 16.37 6.99 -0.41
C HIS A 789 15.99 6.28 0.89
N ALA A 790 16.60 6.65 2.02
CA ALA A 790 16.31 6.06 3.33
C ALA A 790 14.98 6.59 3.87
N ALA A 791 14.66 7.85 3.53
CA ALA A 791 13.37 8.48 3.72
C ALA A 791 12.81 8.94 2.37
N VAL A 792 11.50 8.80 2.16
CA VAL A 792 10.85 9.04 0.86
C VAL A 792 9.52 9.77 1.00
N PRO A 793 9.23 10.77 0.16
CA PRO A 793 7.91 11.40 0.15
C PRO A 793 6.89 10.56 -0.63
N PHE A 794 5.67 10.50 -0.12
CA PHE A 794 4.52 9.91 -0.77
C PHE A 794 3.44 10.97 -1.05
N GLY A 795 2.97 11.05 -2.30
CA GLY A 795 1.83 11.89 -2.67
C GLY A 795 2.14 13.29 -3.23
N GLY A 796 3.27 13.48 -3.91
CA GLY A 796 3.57 14.79 -4.52
C GLY A 796 4.95 14.93 -5.14
N THR A 797 5.34 14.07 -6.09
CA THR A 797 6.51 14.38 -6.92
C THR A 797 6.15 15.45 -7.95
N GLU A 798 7.09 16.33 -8.27
CA GLU A 798 6.93 17.51 -9.12
C GLU A 798 6.46 17.25 -10.57
N THR A 799 6.16 16.00 -10.93
CA THR A 799 6.13 15.45 -12.29
C THR A 799 4.75 15.21 -12.93
N GLU A 800 3.64 15.64 -12.33
CA GLU A 800 2.32 15.50 -12.99
C GLU A 800 1.99 16.64 -13.98
N THR A 801 2.73 17.76 -14.01
CA THR A 801 2.40 18.90 -14.92
C THR A 801 3.54 19.44 -15.79
N HIS A 802 4.81 19.05 -15.60
CA HIS A 802 5.92 19.49 -16.46
C HIS A 802 6.66 18.31 -17.07
N ARG A 803 6.09 17.73 -18.13
CA ARG A 803 6.75 16.70 -18.98
C ARG A 803 7.53 17.31 -20.15
N GLN A 804 7.78 18.62 -20.19
CA GLN A 804 8.37 19.28 -21.37
C GLN A 804 9.87 19.61 -21.29
N ASP A 805 10.52 19.60 -20.13
CA ASP A 805 11.95 19.96 -20.02
C ASP A 805 12.77 18.95 -19.20
N HIS A 806 13.04 17.76 -19.76
CA HIS A 806 14.04 16.87 -19.17
C HIS A 806 15.08 16.39 -20.19
N ASP A 807 16.34 16.61 -19.79
CA ASP A 807 17.56 16.00 -20.30
C ASP A 807 17.44 14.46 -20.32
N VAL A 808 17.90 13.84 -21.40
CA VAL A 808 17.49 12.49 -21.88
C VAL A 808 18.04 11.34 -21.00
N ASN A 809 18.78 11.64 -19.93
CA ASN A 809 19.59 10.67 -19.19
C ASN A 809 19.12 10.35 -17.75
N GLU A 810 18.08 10.99 -17.22
CA GLU A 810 17.53 10.65 -15.89
C GLU A 810 16.29 9.74 -16.00
N PRO A 811 16.26 8.57 -15.34
CA PRO A 811 15.07 7.72 -15.32
C PRO A 811 13.92 8.44 -14.60
N PRO A 812 12.67 8.27 -15.07
CA PRO A 812 11.51 8.92 -14.46
C PRO A 812 11.35 8.52 -12.99
N PRO A 813 10.83 9.41 -12.12
CA PRO A 813 10.61 9.08 -10.71
C PRO A 813 9.63 7.91 -10.57
N ALA A 814 9.82 7.10 -9.54
CA ALA A 814 8.93 5.98 -9.24
C ALA A 814 7.47 6.41 -9.12
N ARG A 815 6.59 5.55 -9.62
CA ARG A 815 5.14 5.71 -9.43
C ARG A 815 4.83 5.58 -7.93
N SER A 816 3.81 6.28 -7.44
CA SER A 816 3.41 6.22 -6.02
C SER A 816 3.24 4.79 -5.53
N GLU A 817 2.69 3.91 -6.38
CA GLU A 817 2.50 2.49 -6.07
C GLU A 817 3.82 1.72 -5.86
N GLU A 818 4.86 2.01 -6.64
CA GLU A 818 6.17 1.39 -6.48
C GLU A 818 6.80 1.78 -5.14
N ILE A 819 6.69 3.06 -4.75
CA ILE A 819 7.18 3.57 -3.46
C ILE A 819 6.44 2.88 -2.30
N ARG A 820 5.11 2.75 -2.40
CA ARG A 820 4.30 2.04 -1.40
C ARG A 820 4.71 0.58 -1.29
N SER A 821 4.87 -0.11 -2.42
CA SER A 821 5.31 -1.51 -2.46
C SER A 821 6.69 -1.68 -1.84
N ALA A 822 7.66 -0.82 -2.18
CA ALA A 822 9.00 -0.81 -1.58
C ALA A 822 8.96 -0.61 -0.07
N PHE A 823 8.20 0.40 0.40
CA PHE A 823 8.03 0.65 1.83
C PHE A 823 7.43 -0.56 2.54
N ASN A 824 6.53 -1.31 1.88
CA ASN A 824 5.88 -2.51 2.41
C ASN A 824 6.80 -3.74 2.57
N THR A 825 8.06 -3.66 2.16
CA THR A 825 9.08 -4.69 2.35
C THR A 825 9.96 -4.43 3.59
N PRO A 826 10.77 -5.39 4.08
CA PRO A 826 11.77 -5.12 5.11
C PRO A 826 12.95 -4.25 4.64
N PHE A 827 13.04 -3.94 3.35
CA PHE A 827 14.11 -3.17 2.71
C PHE A 827 13.79 -1.66 2.69
N TRP A 828 14.70 -0.83 2.15
CA TRP A 828 14.46 0.60 1.96
C TRP A 828 13.23 0.87 1.08
N PRO A 829 12.49 1.97 1.34
CA PRO A 829 12.81 3.01 2.32
C PRO A 829 12.40 2.66 3.75
N HIS A 830 13.11 3.21 4.74
CA HIS A 830 12.78 3.03 6.16
C HIS A 830 11.79 4.08 6.66
N VAL A 831 11.83 5.31 6.14
CA VAL A 831 10.85 6.35 6.49
C VAL A 831 10.00 6.69 5.27
N LEU A 832 8.68 6.70 5.44
CA LEU A 832 7.75 7.21 4.43
C LEU A 832 7.02 8.41 5.01
N ALA A 833 7.13 9.56 4.36
CA ALA A 833 6.44 10.77 4.77
C ALA A 833 5.31 11.09 3.79
N THR A 834 4.15 11.49 4.28
CA THR A 834 2.98 11.76 3.44
C THR A 834 2.07 12.82 4.04
N THR A 835 1.08 13.26 3.25
CA THR A 835 0.00 14.15 3.68
C THR A 835 -1.30 13.36 3.85
N SER A 836 -2.45 14.04 3.89
CA SER A 836 -3.75 13.37 3.81
C SER A 836 -3.94 12.50 2.56
N VAL A 837 -3.16 12.71 1.50
CA VAL A 837 -3.14 11.82 0.33
C VAL A 837 -2.80 10.36 0.70
N GLY A 838 -1.98 10.15 1.73
CA GLY A 838 -1.68 8.80 2.25
C GLY A 838 -2.72 8.26 3.23
N GLN A 839 -3.74 9.05 3.59
CA GLN A 839 -4.78 8.68 4.55
C GLN A 839 -5.96 7.95 3.89
N GLU A 840 -6.08 7.94 2.56
CA GLU A 840 -7.22 7.35 1.82
C GLU A 840 -6.72 6.36 0.74
N GLY A 841 -7.56 5.40 0.32
CA GLY A 841 -7.35 4.58 -0.89
C GLY A 841 -6.26 3.53 -0.87
N LEU A 842 -5.34 3.55 0.11
CA LEU A 842 -4.08 2.81 0.01
C LEU A 842 -3.73 2.01 1.25
N ASP A 843 -3.28 0.77 1.01
CA ASP A 843 -2.77 -0.12 2.06
C ASP A 843 -1.31 0.24 2.38
N PHE A 844 -1.09 0.92 3.51
CA PHE A 844 0.24 1.07 4.06
C PHE A 844 0.53 0.00 5.14
N HIS A 845 1.71 -0.59 4.95
CA HIS A 845 2.64 -1.36 5.74
C HIS A 845 2.28 -2.53 6.69
N SER A 846 3.06 -3.60 6.53
CA SER A 846 3.18 -4.75 7.43
C SER A 846 4.47 -4.80 8.28
N TRP A 847 5.55 -4.06 7.98
CA TRP A 847 6.85 -4.02 8.71
C TRP A 847 7.11 -2.71 9.49
N CYS A 848 6.07 -1.92 9.73
CA CYS A 848 6.15 -0.72 10.56
C CYS A 848 5.29 -0.91 11.81
N ASP A 849 5.78 -0.39 12.93
CA ASP A 849 5.11 -0.32 14.22
C ASP A 849 5.06 1.12 14.77
N ARG A 850 5.42 2.13 13.94
CA ARG A 850 5.61 3.52 14.36
C ARG A 850 4.89 4.52 13.46
N LEU A 851 4.08 5.38 14.07
CA LEU A 851 3.33 6.43 13.41
C LEU A 851 3.81 7.80 13.91
N GLY A 852 4.30 8.65 13.01
CA GLY A 852 4.72 10.01 13.32
C GLY A 852 3.65 11.03 12.96
N HIS A 853 3.09 11.70 13.95
CA HIS A 853 2.26 12.90 13.76
C HIS A 853 3.20 14.11 13.69
N TRP A 854 3.70 14.40 12.48
CA TRP A 854 4.50 15.59 12.24
C TRP A 854 3.64 16.85 12.39
N ASP A 855 2.42 16.78 11.84
CA ASP A 855 1.33 17.69 12.14
C ASP A 855 0.10 16.88 12.59
N LEU A 856 -0.59 17.37 13.61
CA LEU A 856 -1.73 16.69 14.21
C LEU A 856 -2.95 16.70 13.27
N CYS A 857 -3.79 15.66 13.33
CA CYS A 857 -5.08 15.64 12.62
C CYS A 857 -6.10 16.54 13.32
N SER A 858 -7.21 16.82 12.63
CA SER A 858 -8.33 17.55 13.19
C SER A 858 -9.22 16.66 14.05
N SER A 859 -9.55 15.44 13.62
CA SER A 859 -10.53 14.60 14.31
C SER A 859 -9.96 13.31 14.91
N PRO A 860 -10.65 12.71 15.91
CA PRO A 860 -10.29 11.37 16.43
C PRO A 860 -10.45 10.28 15.37
N VAL A 861 -11.34 10.49 14.39
CA VAL A 861 -11.58 9.59 13.26
C VAL A 861 -10.37 9.57 12.33
N ASP A 862 -9.81 10.74 12.00
CA ASP A 862 -8.59 10.85 11.18
C ASP A 862 -7.40 10.22 11.90
N LEU A 863 -7.36 10.31 13.24
CA LEU A 863 -6.35 9.65 14.05
C LEU A 863 -6.43 8.13 13.85
N GLU A 864 -7.61 7.56 14.03
CA GLU A 864 -7.86 6.13 13.82
C GLU A 864 -7.58 5.69 12.37
N GLN A 865 -7.96 6.49 11.37
CA GLN A 865 -7.65 6.20 9.98
C GLN A 865 -6.14 6.14 9.72
N ARG A 866 -5.35 7.09 10.26
CA ARG A 866 -3.88 7.10 10.16
C ARG A 866 -3.28 5.85 10.80
N GLU A 867 -3.81 5.40 11.93
CA GLU A 867 -3.38 4.16 12.61
C GLU A 867 -3.73 2.91 11.81
N GLY A 868 -4.93 2.88 11.20
CA GLY A 868 -5.34 1.84 10.27
C GLY A 868 -4.46 1.75 9.02
N ARG A 869 -3.59 2.74 8.75
CA ARG A 869 -2.51 2.67 7.73
C ARG A 869 -1.25 1.93 8.21
N VAL A 870 -1.23 1.40 9.42
CA VAL A 870 -0.14 0.55 9.95
C VAL A 870 -0.69 -0.74 10.58
N GLN A 871 -1.81 -0.64 11.31
CA GLN A 871 -2.46 -1.78 11.97
C GLN A 871 -3.22 -2.64 10.95
N ARG A 872 -2.49 -3.48 10.22
CA ARG A 872 -3.01 -4.41 9.20
C ARG A 872 -2.91 -5.85 9.67
N PHE A 873 -3.59 -6.74 8.95
CA PHE A 873 -3.47 -8.19 9.13
C PHE A 873 -2.00 -8.60 9.20
N GLY A 874 -1.60 -9.23 10.32
CA GLY A 874 -0.22 -9.69 10.52
C GLY A 874 0.82 -8.55 10.47
N GLY A 875 0.43 -7.33 10.85
CA GLY A 875 1.34 -6.20 10.98
C GLY A 875 2.48 -6.47 11.97
N LEU A 876 3.54 -5.67 11.94
CA LEU A 876 4.73 -5.87 12.79
C LEU A 876 4.37 -5.86 14.29
N THR A 877 3.42 -4.99 14.67
CA THR A 877 2.90 -4.89 16.03
C THR A 877 2.34 -6.21 16.55
N VAL A 878 1.75 -7.04 15.68
CA VAL A 878 1.19 -8.36 16.01
C VAL A 878 2.24 -9.46 15.88
N ARG A 879 3.05 -9.43 14.82
CA ARG A 879 4.06 -10.47 14.56
C ARG A 879 5.12 -10.55 15.65
N GLN A 880 5.57 -9.41 16.20
CA GLN A 880 6.56 -9.39 17.28
C GLN A 880 6.10 -10.13 18.54
N PRO A 881 4.95 -9.80 19.16
CA PRO A 881 4.47 -10.53 20.33
C PRO A 881 4.07 -11.97 20.00
N LEU A 882 3.53 -12.26 18.80
CA LEU A 882 3.31 -13.66 18.37
C LEU A 882 4.60 -14.47 18.30
N ALA A 883 5.67 -13.91 17.72
CA ALA A 883 6.97 -14.55 17.66
C ALA A 883 7.56 -14.79 19.06
N ARG A 884 7.33 -13.89 20.01
CA ARG A 884 7.73 -14.09 21.42
C ARG A 884 6.94 -15.22 22.08
N LYS A 885 5.63 -15.31 21.82
CA LYS A 885 4.73 -16.30 22.44
C LYS A 885 4.85 -17.70 21.84
N LEU A 886 4.95 -17.82 20.51
CA LEU A 886 4.88 -19.10 19.78
C LEU A 886 6.17 -19.45 19.01
N GLY A 887 7.12 -18.53 18.88
CA GLY A 887 8.27 -18.70 18.00
C GLY A 887 9.22 -19.83 18.41
N GLU A 888 9.44 -20.03 19.72
CA GLU A 888 10.33 -21.10 20.20
C GLU A 888 9.78 -22.49 19.87
N GLN A 889 8.48 -22.69 20.09
CA GLN A 889 7.79 -23.92 19.70
C GLN A 889 7.78 -24.10 18.18
N ALA A 890 7.57 -23.02 17.42
CA ALA A 890 7.57 -23.07 15.96
C ALA A 890 8.94 -23.46 15.38
N LEU A 891 10.04 -22.92 15.92
CA LEU A 891 11.40 -23.31 15.53
C LEU A 891 11.69 -24.78 15.86
N ALA A 892 11.22 -25.26 17.03
CA ALA A 892 11.36 -26.66 17.41
C ALA A 892 10.60 -27.62 16.47
N GLN A 893 9.40 -27.22 16.02
CA GLN A 893 8.59 -27.98 15.06
C GLN A 893 9.17 -27.93 13.63
N ALA A 894 9.70 -26.79 13.21
CA ALA A 894 10.32 -26.62 11.88
C ALA A 894 11.63 -27.41 11.75
N ARG A 895 12.22 -27.86 12.85
CA ARG A 895 13.49 -28.60 12.87
C ARG A 895 13.41 -29.88 12.03
N GLY A 896 14.29 -29.99 11.04
CA GLY A 896 14.35 -31.13 10.14
C GLY A 896 13.18 -31.21 9.15
N GLN A 897 12.34 -30.17 9.09
CA GLN A 897 11.26 -30.01 8.13
C GLN A 897 11.60 -28.86 7.18
N ALA A 898 11.29 -29.01 5.88
CA ALA A 898 11.43 -27.95 4.89
C ALA A 898 10.23 -26.96 4.94
N SER A 899 9.75 -26.62 6.13
CA SER A 899 8.57 -25.78 6.35
C SER A 899 8.94 -24.42 6.93
N SER A 900 8.21 -23.37 6.56
CA SER A 900 8.39 -22.05 7.18
C SER A 900 7.96 -22.06 8.65
N PRO A 901 8.79 -21.54 9.59
CA PRO A 901 8.37 -21.30 10.98
C PRO A 901 7.11 -20.43 11.09
N TRP A 902 6.89 -19.52 10.14
CA TRP A 902 5.70 -18.66 10.13
C TRP A 902 4.43 -19.38 9.72
N ASP A 903 4.51 -20.43 8.91
CA ASP A 903 3.35 -21.30 8.65
C ASP A 903 2.89 -22.01 9.93
N ILE A 904 3.85 -22.48 10.71
CA ILE A 904 3.61 -23.13 12.00
C ILE A 904 3.02 -22.13 13.00
N ILE A 905 3.62 -20.93 13.13
CA ILE A 905 3.07 -19.85 13.97
C ILE A 905 1.64 -19.54 13.57
N ALA A 906 1.36 -19.38 12.27
CA ALA A 906 0.04 -18.99 11.80
C ALA A 906 -1.03 -20.05 12.13
N ARG A 907 -0.71 -21.32 11.91
CA ARG A 907 -1.58 -22.46 12.24
C ARG A 907 -1.84 -22.54 13.75
N ASP A 908 -0.79 -22.42 14.55
CA ASP A 908 -0.89 -22.57 16.00
C ASP A 908 -1.58 -21.35 16.64
N ALA A 909 -1.39 -20.16 16.07
CA ALA A 909 -2.10 -18.93 16.41
C ALA A 909 -3.61 -19.03 16.09
N ASP A 910 -3.98 -19.48 14.88
CA ASP A 910 -5.40 -19.66 14.52
C ASP A 910 -6.12 -20.63 15.46
N LYS A 911 -5.41 -21.65 15.98
CA LYS A 911 -5.95 -22.56 17.00
C LYS A 911 -6.05 -21.92 18.37
N ALA A 912 -5.00 -21.23 18.82
CA ALA A 912 -4.92 -20.67 20.17
C ALA A 912 -5.92 -19.54 20.43
N PHE A 913 -6.41 -18.87 19.38
CA PHE A 913 -7.31 -17.72 19.47
C PHE A 913 -8.66 -17.97 18.77
N ALA A 914 -9.04 -19.23 18.51
CA ALA A 914 -10.28 -19.57 17.83
C ALA A 914 -11.55 -19.07 18.55
N ASP A 915 -11.51 -19.02 19.88
CA ASP A 915 -12.66 -18.66 20.72
C ASP A 915 -12.80 -17.15 20.98
N ASP A 916 -11.95 -16.31 20.37
CA ASP A 916 -11.99 -14.85 20.54
C ASP A 916 -13.38 -14.27 20.25
N LYS A 917 -13.88 -13.41 21.15
CA LYS A 917 -15.23 -12.84 21.04
C LYS A 917 -15.40 -11.89 19.85
N THR A 918 -14.33 -11.24 19.41
CA THR A 918 -14.37 -10.25 18.31
C THR A 918 -14.02 -10.84 16.94
N GLY A 919 -13.34 -11.99 16.91
CA GLY A 919 -12.78 -12.59 15.71
C GLY A 919 -11.53 -11.86 15.17
N LEU A 920 -11.03 -10.84 15.88
CA LEU A 920 -9.87 -10.02 15.49
C LEU A 920 -8.54 -10.57 15.99
N SER A 921 -8.56 -11.34 17.07
CA SER A 921 -7.34 -11.91 17.66
C SER A 921 -6.82 -13.12 16.87
N PRO A 922 -5.50 -13.30 16.73
CA PRO A 922 -4.45 -12.36 17.11
C PRO A 922 -4.09 -11.37 15.99
N TRP A 923 -4.70 -11.49 14.81
CA TRP A 923 -4.15 -10.94 13.57
C TRP A 923 -4.34 -9.43 13.38
N TRP A 924 -5.25 -8.81 14.13
CA TRP A 924 -5.47 -7.36 14.16
C TRP A 924 -5.36 -6.75 15.54
N ALA A 925 -5.63 -7.54 16.58
CA ALA A 925 -5.52 -7.14 17.97
C ALA A 925 -4.97 -8.31 18.80
N MET A 926 -4.08 -8.01 19.74
CA MET A 926 -3.64 -8.94 20.78
C MET A 926 -2.93 -8.15 21.88
N GLU A 927 -2.83 -8.75 23.05
CA GLU A 927 -2.04 -8.19 24.14
C GLU A 927 -0.58 -7.96 23.72
N GLY A 928 -0.06 -6.76 24.01
CA GLY A 928 1.30 -6.35 23.63
C GLY A 928 1.47 -5.90 22.17
N ALA A 929 0.40 -5.87 21.35
CA ALA A 929 0.44 -5.40 19.97
C ALA A 929 0.09 -3.90 19.81
N GLU A 930 0.85 -3.04 20.47
CA GLU A 930 0.60 -1.60 20.46
C GLU A 930 1.36 -0.86 19.36
N LEU A 931 0.67 0.08 18.72
CA LEU A 931 1.26 1.01 17.76
C LEU A 931 1.97 2.15 18.51
N LYS A 932 3.22 2.45 18.15
CA LYS A 932 4.00 3.54 18.75
C LYS A 932 3.69 4.86 18.06
N ARG A 933 2.91 5.73 18.71
CA ARG A 933 2.55 7.06 18.22
C ARG A 933 3.59 8.08 18.68
N HIS A 934 4.10 8.88 17.76
CA HIS A 934 5.08 9.92 18.04
C HIS A 934 4.55 11.28 17.59
N LEU A 935 4.24 12.15 18.55
CA LEU A 935 3.85 13.53 18.29
C LEU A 935 5.07 14.44 18.23
N PHE A 936 5.33 15.08 17.09
CA PHE A 936 6.39 16.07 16.96
C PHE A 936 5.87 17.47 17.32
N ALA A 937 5.57 17.70 18.60
CA ALA A 937 5.12 19.00 19.11
C ALA A 937 6.29 19.81 19.66
N LEU A 938 6.29 21.13 19.42
CA LEU A 938 7.22 22.05 20.10
C LEU A 938 6.85 22.18 21.59
N PRO A 939 7.80 22.55 22.47
CA PRO A 939 7.49 22.89 23.85
C PRO A 939 6.38 23.93 23.94
N GLN A 940 5.44 23.72 24.87
CA GLN A 940 4.29 24.62 25.09
C GLN A 940 3.37 24.78 23.86
N SER A 941 3.45 23.90 22.86
CA SER A 941 2.51 23.90 21.73
C SER A 941 1.13 23.44 22.18
N ARG A 942 0.09 24.10 21.65
CA ARG A 942 -1.31 23.67 21.78
C ARG A 942 -1.56 22.25 21.24
N ASP A 943 -0.65 21.75 20.39
CA ASP A 943 -0.72 20.38 19.87
C ASP A 943 -0.63 19.32 20.98
N ILE A 944 0.03 19.63 22.11
CA ILE A 944 0.17 18.70 23.24
C ILE A 944 -1.21 18.46 23.87
N ASP A 945 -1.89 19.53 24.24
CA ASP A 945 -3.23 19.47 24.85
C ASP A 945 -4.25 18.93 23.84
N ARG A 946 -4.16 19.35 22.57
CA ARG A 946 -5.05 18.84 21.52
C ARG A 946 -4.86 17.35 21.28
N PHE A 947 -3.63 16.83 21.33
CA PHE A 947 -3.39 15.40 21.18
C PHE A 947 -3.96 14.61 22.37
N ALA A 948 -3.84 15.14 23.60
CA ALA A 948 -4.48 14.56 24.77
C ALA A 948 -6.01 14.54 24.61
N LYS A 949 -6.62 15.65 24.18
CA LYS A 949 -8.06 15.74 23.89
C LYS A 949 -8.50 14.70 22.85
N LEU A 950 -7.80 14.61 21.71
CA LEU A 950 -8.11 13.65 20.65
C LEU A 950 -8.02 12.19 21.12
N ARG A 951 -7.08 11.88 22.01
CA ARG A 951 -6.97 10.54 22.62
C ARG A 951 -8.18 10.22 23.48
N THR A 952 -8.61 11.13 24.33
CA THR A 952 -9.79 10.93 25.18
C THR A 952 -11.07 10.86 24.34
N GLN A 953 -11.24 11.75 23.36
CA GLN A 953 -12.39 11.75 22.47
C GLN A 953 -12.50 10.45 21.67
N ARG A 954 -11.38 9.84 21.28
CA ARG A 954 -11.37 8.53 20.60
C ARG A 954 -12.05 7.44 21.43
N LEU A 955 -12.03 7.50 22.75
CA LEU A 955 -12.67 6.50 23.61
C LEU A 955 -14.20 6.49 23.49
N LEU A 956 -14.81 7.64 23.17
CA LEU A 956 -16.26 7.84 23.26
C LEU A 956 -16.90 8.34 21.96
N TYR A 957 -16.15 8.76 20.94
CA TYR A 957 -16.75 9.33 19.70
C TYR A 957 -17.76 8.39 19.01
N ARG A 958 -17.59 7.06 19.18
CA ARG A 958 -18.49 6.05 18.64
C ARG A 958 -19.90 6.10 19.29
N LEU A 959 -20.03 6.63 20.50
CA LEU A 959 -21.32 6.86 21.17
C LEU A 959 -22.10 8.01 20.56
N ALA A 960 -21.41 9.00 19.99
CA ALA A 960 -22.02 10.15 19.33
C ALA A 960 -22.58 9.81 17.94
N LEU A 961 -22.63 8.52 17.59
CA LEU A 961 -23.24 8.00 16.38
C LEU A 961 -24.69 8.48 16.25
N GLY A 962 -25.01 9.14 15.14
CA GLY A 962 -26.35 9.63 14.84
C GLY A 962 -26.78 10.88 15.61
N GLN A 963 -25.88 11.50 16.38
CA GLN A 963 -26.18 12.68 17.22
C GLN A 963 -25.77 14.00 16.53
N PRO A 964 -26.53 15.09 16.74
CA PRO A 964 -26.05 16.44 16.45
C PRO A 964 -24.91 16.86 17.39
N ASP A 965 -24.16 17.90 17.03
CA ASP A 965 -23.11 18.54 17.87
C ASP A 965 -22.19 17.56 18.62
N GLN A 966 -21.66 16.59 17.87
CA GLN A 966 -20.94 15.43 18.40
C GLN A 966 -19.72 15.80 19.26
N GLU A 967 -19.00 16.87 18.93
CA GLU A 967 -17.91 17.38 19.76
C GLU A 967 -18.38 17.72 21.18
N ASP A 968 -19.52 18.38 21.30
CA ASP A 968 -20.05 18.87 22.58
C ASP A 968 -20.54 17.72 23.45
N LEU A 969 -21.19 16.75 22.82
CA LEU A 969 -21.62 15.54 23.49
C LEU A 969 -20.41 14.72 23.99
N VAL A 970 -19.40 14.52 23.15
CA VAL A 970 -18.19 13.77 23.57
C VAL A 970 -17.43 14.53 24.65
N ASP A 971 -17.28 15.84 24.52
CA ASP A 971 -16.64 16.67 25.54
C ASP A 971 -17.42 16.61 26.86
N LEU A 972 -18.76 16.68 26.84
CA LEU A 972 -19.60 16.49 28.03
C LEU A 972 -19.33 15.14 28.72
N LEU A 973 -19.25 14.06 27.94
CA LEU A 973 -19.11 12.69 28.46
C LEU A 973 -17.68 12.32 28.90
N THR A 974 -16.66 13.06 28.44
CA THR A 974 -15.24 12.76 28.73
C THR A 974 -14.75 13.29 30.08
N HIS A 975 -15.53 14.11 30.79
CA HIS A 975 -15.14 14.69 32.09
C HIS A 975 -15.43 13.78 33.31
N HIS A 976 -15.71 12.50 33.08
CA HIS A 976 -16.10 11.56 34.13
C HIS A 976 -14.97 10.59 34.55
N ASP A 977 -15.16 9.93 35.69
CA ASP A 977 -14.25 8.91 36.20
C ASP A 977 -14.22 7.64 35.31
N VAL A 978 -13.22 6.79 35.55
CA VAL A 978 -12.95 5.58 34.76
C VAL A 978 -14.12 4.59 34.74
N GLU A 979 -14.86 4.46 35.84
CA GLU A 979 -16.00 3.53 35.94
C GLU A 979 -17.19 4.03 35.11
N THR A 980 -17.44 5.34 35.15
CA THR A 980 -18.39 5.98 34.25
C THR A 980 -17.98 5.82 32.79
N THR A 981 -16.71 6.05 32.44
CA THR A 981 -16.23 5.88 31.07
C THR A 981 -16.46 4.45 30.56
N ARG A 982 -16.23 3.43 31.39
CA ARG A 982 -16.54 2.02 31.02
C ARG A 982 -18.03 1.78 30.81
N SER A 983 -18.87 2.32 31.69
CA SER A 983 -20.33 2.19 31.58
C SER A 983 -20.86 2.85 30.32
N LEU A 984 -20.33 4.04 29.98
CA LEU A 984 -20.62 4.73 28.73
C LEU A 984 -20.12 3.94 27.51
N GLN A 985 -18.91 3.39 27.56
CA GLN A 985 -18.38 2.56 26.47
C GLN A 985 -19.28 1.37 26.15
N ALA A 986 -19.90 0.75 27.16
CA ALA A 986 -20.85 -0.35 26.97
C ALA A 986 -22.14 0.06 26.22
N LEU A 987 -22.44 1.36 26.12
CA LEU A 987 -23.55 1.89 25.33
C LEU A 987 -23.20 2.07 23.84
N THR A 988 -21.97 1.78 23.42
CA THR A 988 -21.57 1.87 22.01
C THR A 988 -22.29 0.80 21.20
N LEU A 989 -22.91 1.17 20.08
CA LEU A 989 -23.61 0.22 19.22
C LEU A 989 -22.63 -0.82 18.64
N ASP A 990 -22.92 -2.10 18.84
CA ASP A 990 -22.25 -3.21 18.18
C ASP A 990 -23.03 -3.64 16.94
N LEU A 991 -22.57 -3.17 15.78
CA LEU A 991 -23.12 -3.53 14.49
C LEU A 991 -22.29 -4.64 13.80
N SER A 992 -21.44 -5.37 14.53
CA SER A 992 -20.69 -6.49 13.95
C SER A 992 -21.60 -7.68 13.68
N ALA A 993 -21.59 -8.17 12.44
CA ALA A 993 -22.29 -9.41 12.09
C ALA A 993 -21.80 -10.63 12.88
N PHE A 994 -20.55 -10.60 13.37
CA PHE A 994 -19.93 -11.70 14.11
C PHE A 994 -20.39 -11.76 15.56
N SER A 995 -20.28 -10.65 16.30
CA SER A 995 -20.74 -10.56 17.69
C SER A 995 -22.20 -10.99 17.82
N ARG A 996 -23.05 -10.55 16.88
CA ARG A 996 -24.47 -10.91 16.85
C ARG A 996 -24.71 -12.41 16.65
N GLN A 997 -23.89 -13.10 15.86
CA GLN A 997 -24.02 -14.56 15.68
C GLN A 997 -23.65 -15.28 16.97
N LYS A 998 -22.53 -14.92 17.60
CA LYS A 998 -22.14 -15.52 18.89
C LYS A 998 -23.19 -15.31 19.98
N HIS A 999 -23.75 -14.11 20.11
CA HIS A 999 -24.82 -13.84 21.08
C HIS A 999 -26.15 -14.56 20.82
N ARG A 1000 -26.34 -15.16 19.63
CA ARG A 1000 -27.51 -16.02 19.35
C ARG A 1000 -27.25 -17.49 19.60
N ASP A 1001 -25.98 -17.90 19.55
CA ASP A 1001 -25.54 -19.27 19.77
C ASP A 1001 -25.24 -19.54 21.26
N GLU A 1002 -24.92 -18.49 22.03
CA GLU A 1002 -24.94 -18.43 23.51
C GLU A 1002 -26.37 -18.20 24.05
#